data_AF-A0AAV0IE38-F1
#
_entry.id   AF-A0AAV0IE38-F1
#
_cell.length_a   1.000
_cell.length_b   1.000
_cell.length_c   1.000
_cell.angle_alpha   90.00
_cell.angle_beta   90.00
_cell.angle_gamma   90.00
#
_symmetry.space_group_name_H-M   'P 1'
#
loop_
_entity.id
_entity.type
_entity.pdbx_description
1 polymer ?
#
loop_
_entity_poly.entity_id
_entity_poly.type
_entity_poly.pdbx_seq_one_letter_code
_entity_poly.pdbx_strand_id
1 'polypeptide(L)'
;MSAALLRLLLLAGLLTTVAVAQNTTAAAPCPLDFTVLRRLYDPTNPPAIDSSQTCQYIRQGLRLVQSDYLRRTSRFLPPLSSADSCWRSYQQLINDSLPNFDIRRSCGFQSSWISQGCMNITTRQEFETLASNSSLSDVVSNCNQPLENNSPCAACTASLSRLQALHLTGPPVGNVSDCQAYPSIYAAAVVNGPGPADKGTAKCLFLLDFTSKKKKKKRKVVLVIVCVGVILGGLSILIGGNRYGKLKRKRRRSERSGMENVSSTRLDNISQSTTVVKFKFDEIKKATRSFSRDSIIGKGGYGNVYKGRLFDDSEVAVKRFKNCSAAGDASFAHEVEVIASVRHVNLVALRGYCIATTSMEGHQRIIVCELMKNGSLHDHLFAAANNSSSGKLSWPVRQKIALGTARGLAYLHYGAQPGIIHRDIKASNILLDEKFEPKVADFGLAKFNPEGMTHLSTRVAGTMGYVAPEYALYGQLTERSDVYSYGVVLLELLSGKKALLNEELQQPCLLTDWAWSLVKEGRGLGVVEDGMPELGDADVMERYVLVAVLCSHPQLYARPTMDQVVKMLETDLVVPSIPDRGLPLVAGMDDIEMSVSSCGSGQLFSASGYGSFGYGGSSGVKEEGLESGSTAHRTGT
;
A
#
# COMPACT_ATOMS: atom_id res chain seq x y z
N MET A 1 -50.58 -9.52 67.49
CA MET A 1 -50.05 -10.23 68.66
C MET A 1 -49.81 -11.69 68.28
N SER A 2 -48.63 -12.19 68.60
CA SER A 2 -48.12 -13.54 68.33
C SER A 2 -48.94 -14.67 68.95
N ALA A 3 -48.80 -15.85 68.36
CA ALA A 3 -48.83 -17.15 69.04
C ALA A 3 -47.62 -17.93 68.48
N ALA A 4 -46.47 -18.11 69.14
CA ALA A 4 -46.16 -18.48 70.53
C ALA A 4 -46.85 -19.79 70.96
N LEU A 5 -46.01 -20.79 71.23
CA LEU A 5 -46.29 -22.12 71.80
C LEU A 5 -46.66 -23.23 70.82
N LEU A 6 -45.66 -23.71 70.09
CA LEU A 6 -45.47 -25.15 69.92
C LEU A 6 -43.97 -25.48 69.97
N ARG A 7 -43.39 -25.29 71.16
CA ARG A 7 -42.09 -25.83 71.54
C ARG A 7 -42.30 -27.25 72.07
N LEU A 8 -41.44 -28.16 71.62
CA LEU A 8 -41.36 -29.58 71.98
C LEU A 8 -42.47 -30.46 71.41
N LEU A 9 -42.18 -31.09 70.26
CA LEU A 9 -42.32 -32.53 70.11
C LEU A 9 -41.62 -32.97 68.82
N LEU A 10 -40.69 -33.90 68.99
CA LEU A 10 -40.04 -34.81 68.02
C LEU A 10 -38.51 -34.68 68.01
N LEU A 11 -37.97 -35.19 69.11
CA LEU A 11 -36.61 -35.70 69.25
C LEU A 11 -36.61 -37.19 68.87
N ALA A 12 -35.47 -37.62 68.31
CA ALA A 12 -34.97 -38.98 68.15
C ALA A 12 -35.32 -39.74 66.86
N GLY A 13 -34.31 -39.83 65.99
CA GLY A 13 -34.25 -40.71 64.84
C GLY A 13 -32.87 -40.60 64.17
N LEU A 14 -31.84 -41.07 64.88
CA LEU A 14 -30.44 -41.11 64.45
C LEU A 14 -30.27 -41.84 63.10
N LEU A 15 -29.42 -41.27 62.24
CA LEU A 15 -28.35 -41.98 61.53
C LEU A 15 -27.37 -40.96 60.96
N THR A 16 -26.22 -40.84 61.62
CA THR A 16 -25.02 -40.20 61.10
C THR A 16 -24.42 -41.09 60.03
N THR A 17 -24.57 -40.71 58.76
CA THR A 17 -23.82 -41.31 57.65
C THR A 17 -23.15 -40.23 56.81
N VAL A 18 -21.83 -40.27 56.87
CA VAL A 18 -20.86 -39.78 55.87
C VAL A 18 -20.85 -38.27 55.60
N ALA A 19 -19.83 -37.63 56.14
CA ALA A 19 -19.28 -36.40 55.59
C ALA A 19 -18.95 -36.62 54.11
N VAL A 20 -19.83 -36.18 53.22
CA VAL A 20 -19.41 -35.78 51.88
C VAL A 20 -18.99 -34.33 52.01
N ALA A 21 -17.67 -34.12 52.14
CA ALA A 21 -17.06 -32.84 51.89
C ALA A 21 -17.42 -32.40 50.46
N GLN A 22 -18.49 -31.64 50.31
CA GLN A 22 -18.68 -30.84 49.11
C GLN A 22 -17.70 -29.68 49.22
N ASN A 23 -16.52 -29.90 48.63
CA ASN A 23 -15.54 -28.88 48.30
C ASN A 23 -16.23 -27.76 47.50
N THR A 24 -16.80 -26.78 48.19
CA THR A 24 -17.08 -25.47 47.63
C THR A 24 -15.75 -24.76 47.53
N THR A 25 -14.98 -25.06 46.47
CA THR A 25 -13.77 -24.34 46.13
C THR A 25 -14.12 -22.86 45.97
N ALA A 26 -13.78 -22.04 46.95
CA ALA A 26 -13.88 -20.59 46.86
C ALA A 26 -13.10 -20.15 45.61
N ALA A 27 -13.77 -19.47 44.67
CA ALA A 27 -13.14 -19.02 43.43
C ALA A 27 -11.95 -18.11 43.77
N ALA A 28 -10.76 -18.42 43.24
CA ALA A 28 -9.56 -17.64 43.52
C ALA A 28 -9.77 -16.18 43.07
N PRO A 29 -9.28 -15.18 43.82
CA PRO A 29 -9.42 -13.77 43.44
C PRO A 29 -8.68 -13.49 42.13
N CYS A 30 -9.17 -12.52 41.33
CA CYS A 30 -8.49 -12.15 40.09
C CYS A 30 -7.19 -11.38 40.37
N PRO A 31 -6.03 -11.82 39.85
CA PRO A 31 -4.77 -11.10 40.03
C PRO A 31 -4.52 -9.99 38.99
N LEU A 32 -5.38 -9.86 37.97
CA LEU A 32 -5.30 -8.81 36.95
C LEU A 32 -5.87 -7.48 37.49
N ASP A 33 -5.09 -6.40 37.36
CA ASP A 33 -5.52 -5.05 37.78
C ASP A 33 -6.15 -4.30 36.60
N PHE A 34 -7.47 -4.39 36.47
CA PHE A 34 -8.22 -3.68 35.43
C PHE A 34 -8.31 -2.16 35.66
N THR A 35 -7.88 -1.64 36.83
CA THR A 35 -7.88 -0.20 37.08
C THR A 35 -6.89 0.56 36.21
N VAL A 36 -5.87 -0.11 35.66
CA VAL A 36 -4.92 0.48 34.71
C VAL A 36 -5.64 1.07 33.48
N LEU A 37 -6.73 0.45 33.03
CA LEU A 37 -7.56 0.96 31.93
C LEU A 37 -8.30 2.24 32.32
N ARG A 38 -8.73 2.36 33.58
CA ARG A 38 -9.37 3.59 34.10
C ARG A 38 -8.41 4.77 34.16
N ARG A 39 -7.11 4.54 34.39
CA ARG A 39 -6.09 5.62 34.42
C ARG A 39 -5.86 6.24 33.04
N LEU A 40 -6.08 5.46 31.99
CA LEU A 40 -5.98 5.91 30.60
C LEU A 40 -7.25 6.62 30.12
N TYR A 41 -8.38 6.32 30.73
CA TYR A 41 -9.71 6.81 30.41
C TYR A 41 -10.00 8.19 31.04
N ASP A 42 -10.49 9.14 30.23
CA ASP A 42 -11.04 10.41 30.72
C ASP A 42 -12.58 10.29 30.81
N PRO A 43 -13.18 10.35 32.02
CA PRO A 43 -14.63 10.20 32.20
C PRO A 43 -15.46 11.29 31.51
N THR A 44 -14.84 12.37 31.04
CA THR A 44 -15.53 13.45 30.34
C THR A 44 -15.69 13.22 28.83
N ASN A 45 -15.07 12.19 28.25
CA ASN A 45 -15.12 11.92 26.82
C ASN A 45 -14.91 10.43 26.50
N PRO A 46 -15.96 9.59 26.58
CA PRO A 46 -15.85 8.17 26.24
C PRO A 46 -15.37 7.98 24.78
N PRO A 47 -14.54 6.96 24.51
CA PRO A 47 -14.24 6.59 23.14
C PRO A 47 -15.54 6.21 22.43
N ALA A 48 -15.71 6.66 21.19
CA ALA A 48 -16.82 6.25 20.36
C ALA A 48 -16.60 4.80 19.94
N ILE A 49 -17.03 3.86 20.78
CA ILE A 49 -16.96 2.44 20.49
C ILE A 49 -18.09 2.12 19.52
N ASP A 50 -17.75 1.91 18.26
CA ASP A 50 -18.66 1.34 17.28
C ASP A 50 -18.99 -0.11 17.66
N SER A 51 -20.25 -0.51 17.52
CA SER A 51 -20.72 -1.84 17.93
C SER A 51 -20.00 -2.97 17.20
N SER A 52 -19.50 -2.70 15.98
CA SER A 52 -18.73 -3.65 15.16
C SER A 52 -17.30 -3.93 15.68
N GLN A 53 -16.74 -3.05 16.52
CA GLN A 53 -15.34 -3.13 16.99
C GLN A 53 -15.20 -3.36 18.50
N THR A 54 -16.30 -3.41 19.26
CA THR A 54 -16.30 -3.55 20.73
C THR A 54 -15.46 -4.72 21.23
N CYS A 55 -15.60 -5.91 20.61
CA CYS A 55 -14.86 -7.09 21.02
C CYS A 55 -13.36 -7.00 20.75
N GLN A 56 -12.95 -6.28 19.70
CA GLN A 56 -11.55 -6.00 19.43
C GLN A 56 -10.98 -5.07 20.50
N TYR A 57 -11.69 -4.00 20.86
CA TYR A 57 -11.28 -3.09 21.95
C TYR A 57 -11.14 -3.81 23.28
N ILE A 58 -12.06 -4.70 23.62
CA ILE A 58 -12.00 -5.51 24.85
C ILE A 58 -10.79 -6.44 24.82
N ARG A 59 -10.51 -7.09 23.69
CA ARG A 59 -9.33 -7.96 23.57
C ARG A 59 -8.03 -7.18 23.71
N GLN A 60 -7.94 -5.99 23.13
CA GLN A 60 -6.77 -5.13 23.28
C GLN A 60 -6.62 -4.57 24.70
N GLY A 61 -7.72 -4.21 25.35
CA GLY A 61 -7.73 -3.82 26.76
C GLY A 61 -7.20 -4.91 27.67
N LEU A 62 -7.60 -6.16 27.43
CA LEU A 62 -7.09 -7.31 28.16
C LEU A 62 -5.57 -7.50 27.97
N ARG A 63 -5.05 -7.35 26.73
CA ARG A 63 -3.61 -7.44 26.45
C ARG A 63 -2.80 -6.38 27.20
N LEU A 64 -3.33 -5.16 27.28
CA LEU A 64 -2.72 -4.09 28.09
C LEU A 64 -2.68 -4.49 29.58
N VAL A 65 -3.78 -4.99 30.13
CA VAL A 65 -3.82 -5.46 31.52
C VAL A 65 -2.87 -6.64 31.76
N GLN A 66 -2.74 -7.55 30.79
CA GLN A 66 -1.76 -8.65 30.84
C GLN A 66 -0.32 -8.13 30.84
N SER A 67 -0.02 -7.03 30.14
CA SER A 67 1.31 -6.42 30.19
C SER A 67 1.62 -5.76 31.54
N ASP A 68 0.63 -5.14 32.19
CA ASP A 68 0.78 -4.66 33.57
C ASP A 68 0.99 -5.83 34.55
N TYR A 69 0.26 -6.93 34.35
CA TYR A 69 0.42 -8.15 35.14
C TYR A 69 1.81 -8.79 34.95
N LEU A 70 2.30 -8.88 33.72
CA LEU A 70 3.65 -9.34 33.39
C LEU A 70 4.72 -8.48 34.05
N ARG A 71 4.54 -7.15 34.03
CA ARG A 71 5.46 -6.22 34.68
C ARG A 71 5.54 -6.42 36.20
N ARG A 72 4.42 -6.74 36.86
CA ARG A 72 4.35 -6.94 38.32
C ARG A 72 4.74 -8.34 38.79
N THR A 73 4.52 -9.35 37.97
CA THR A 73 4.60 -10.77 38.40
C THR A 73 5.53 -11.64 37.58
N SER A 74 6.07 -11.12 36.47
CA SER A 74 6.84 -11.89 35.48
C SER A 74 6.07 -13.05 34.84
N ARG A 75 4.72 -13.03 34.89
CA ARG A 75 3.83 -14.00 34.25
C ARG A 75 2.94 -13.34 33.21
N PHE A 76 2.76 -13.98 32.06
CA PHE A 76 1.92 -13.44 30.98
C PHE A 76 0.43 -13.55 31.30
N LEU A 77 0.02 -14.61 31.99
CA LEU A 77 -1.39 -14.98 32.17
C LEU A 77 -1.73 -15.34 33.63
N PRO A 78 -2.96 -15.04 34.08
CA PRO A 78 -3.44 -15.41 35.41
C PRO A 78 -3.66 -16.93 35.53
N PRO A 79 -3.61 -17.51 36.74
CA PRO A 79 -3.93 -18.93 36.96
C PRO A 79 -5.35 -19.30 36.51
N LEU A 80 -5.53 -20.52 35.97
CA LEU A 80 -6.83 -21.00 35.48
C LEU A 80 -7.93 -20.96 36.56
N SER A 81 -7.58 -21.18 37.82
CA SER A 81 -8.49 -21.09 38.97
C SER A 81 -9.05 -19.69 39.22
N SER A 82 -8.43 -18.64 38.67
CA SER A 82 -8.85 -17.25 38.80
C SER A 82 -9.59 -16.71 37.56
N ALA A 83 -9.71 -17.53 36.51
CA ALA A 83 -10.21 -17.10 35.19
C ALA A 83 -11.63 -16.49 35.26
N ASP A 84 -12.57 -17.16 35.92
CA ASP A 84 -13.93 -16.64 36.08
C ASP A 84 -13.98 -15.36 36.93
N SER A 85 -13.16 -15.29 37.99
CA SER A 85 -13.05 -14.07 38.81
C SER A 85 -12.53 -12.90 37.99
N CYS A 86 -11.58 -13.13 37.08
CA CYS A 86 -11.06 -12.08 36.21
C CYS A 86 -12.06 -11.60 35.16
N TRP A 87 -12.84 -12.50 34.57
CA TRP A 87 -13.93 -12.08 33.69
C TRP A 87 -14.99 -11.27 34.43
N ARG A 88 -15.31 -11.61 35.69
CA ARG A 88 -16.22 -10.79 36.51
C ARG A 88 -15.68 -9.40 36.78
N SER A 89 -14.39 -9.29 37.16
CA SER A 89 -13.74 -7.99 37.36
C SER A 89 -13.72 -7.16 36.08
N TYR A 90 -13.48 -7.79 34.92
CA TYR A 90 -13.49 -7.07 33.65
C TYR A 90 -14.92 -6.65 33.23
N GLN A 91 -15.89 -7.54 33.41
CA GLN A 91 -17.31 -7.26 33.14
C GLN A 91 -17.81 -6.08 33.98
N GLN A 92 -17.42 -5.99 35.26
CA GLN A 92 -17.79 -4.87 36.11
C GLN A 92 -17.26 -3.54 35.58
N LEU A 93 -16.01 -3.49 35.11
CA LEU A 93 -15.44 -2.28 34.49
C LEU A 93 -16.19 -1.88 33.21
N ILE A 94 -16.53 -2.86 32.37
CA ILE A 94 -17.25 -2.59 31.12
C ILE A 94 -18.69 -2.15 31.40
N ASN A 95 -19.36 -2.70 32.40
CA ASN A 95 -20.72 -2.30 32.78
C ASN A 95 -20.81 -0.81 33.14
N ASP A 96 -19.75 -0.23 33.71
CA ASP A 96 -19.70 1.22 34.00
C ASP A 96 -19.83 2.08 32.73
N SER A 97 -19.38 1.55 31.59
CA SER A 97 -19.37 2.26 30.30
C SER A 97 -20.44 1.75 29.31
N LEU A 98 -20.81 0.48 29.39
CA LEU A 98 -21.73 -0.25 28.52
C LEU A 98 -22.63 -1.17 29.37
N PRO A 99 -23.68 -0.64 30.02
CA PRO A 99 -24.45 -1.36 31.04
C PRO A 99 -25.24 -2.60 30.55
N ASN A 100 -25.31 -2.85 29.24
CA ASN A 100 -26.04 -3.98 28.62
C ASN A 100 -25.15 -4.88 27.74
N PHE A 101 -23.83 -4.75 27.81
CA PHE A 101 -22.91 -5.52 26.99
C PHE A 101 -22.27 -6.66 27.80
N ASP A 102 -22.67 -7.91 27.56
CA ASP A 102 -22.00 -9.08 28.15
C ASP A 102 -20.78 -9.44 27.31
N ILE A 103 -19.59 -9.33 27.89
CA ILE A 103 -18.31 -9.56 27.18
C ILE A 103 -18.23 -10.97 26.62
N ARG A 104 -18.52 -11.98 27.46
CA ARG A 104 -18.31 -13.38 27.08
C ARG A 104 -19.34 -13.83 26.06
N ARG A 105 -20.61 -13.48 26.29
CA ARG A 105 -21.71 -13.83 25.38
C ARG A 105 -21.60 -13.10 24.04
N SER A 106 -21.29 -11.81 24.05
CA SER A 106 -21.28 -10.99 22.83
C SER A 106 -20.03 -11.23 21.98
N CYS A 107 -18.88 -11.52 22.60
CA CYS A 107 -17.62 -11.76 21.90
C CYS A 107 -17.27 -13.24 21.69
N GLY A 108 -18.10 -14.16 22.23
CA GLY A 108 -17.84 -15.59 22.16
C GLY A 108 -16.58 -16.02 22.93
N PHE A 109 -16.28 -15.36 24.05
CA PHE A 109 -15.07 -15.64 24.84
C PHE A 109 -15.32 -16.72 25.89
N GLN A 110 -14.51 -17.78 25.88
CA GLN A 110 -14.55 -18.80 26.95
C GLN A 110 -13.76 -18.35 28.19
N SER A 111 -14.22 -18.77 29.37
CA SER A 111 -13.58 -18.39 30.63
C SER A 111 -12.10 -18.78 30.66
N SER A 112 -11.76 -20.01 30.26
CA SER A 112 -10.40 -20.56 30.31
C SER A 112 -9.38 -19.81 29.45
N TRP A 113 -9.80 -19.17 28.36
CA TRP A 113 -8.88 -18.56 27.39
C TRP A 113 -8.11 -17.34 27.93
N ILE A 114 -8.59 -16.70 29.01
CA ILE A 114 -7.83 -15.64 29.70
C ILE A 114 -6.57 -16.18 30.38
N SER A 115 -6.53 -17.48 30.66
CA SER A 115 -5.46 -18.19 31.37
C SER A 115 -4.68 -19.17 30.49
N GLN A 116 -5.11 -19.38 29.24
CA GLN A 116 -4.44 -20.26 28.28
C GLN A 116 -3.72 -19.42 27.22
N GLY A 117 -2.47 -19.77 26.95
CA GLY A 117 -1.52 -18.94 26.21
C GLY A 117 -0.84 -19.63 25.06
N CYS A 118 -0.01 -18.87 24.36
CA CYS A 118 0.80 -19.35 23.25
C CYS A 118 1.86 -20.35 23.72
N MET A 119 1.98 -21.50 23.05
CA MET A 119 3.13 -22.43 23.17
C MET A 119 3.49 -22.82 24.62
N ASN A 120 2.49 -22.88 25.52
CA ASN A 120 2.68 -23.08 26.97
C ASN A 120 3.64 -22.06 27.64
N ILE A 121 3.88 -20.92 27.01
CA ILE A 121 4.70 -19.83 27.56
C ILE A 121 3.85 -19.09 28.59
N THR A 122 4.24 -19.20 29.86
CA THR A 122 3.54 -18.59 30.98
C THR A 122 4.37 -17.54 31.69
N THR A 123 5.71 -17.60 31.59
CA THR A 123 6.63 -16.68 32.28
C THR A 123 7.47 -15.84 31.33
N ARG A 124 7.96 -14.71 31.84
CA ARG A 124 8.95 -13.87 31.16
C ARG A 124 10.22 -14.66 30.79
N GLN A 125 10.71 -15.49 31.69
CA GLN A 125 11.95 -16.24 31.51
C GLN A 125 11.83 -17.27 30.39
N GLU A 126 10.70 -17.98 30.31
CA GLU A 126 10.40 -18.90 29.20
C GLU A 126 10.39 -18.16 27.85
N PHE A 127 9.76 -16.99 27.80
CA PHE A 127 9.72 -16.16 26.60
C PHE A 127 11.13 -15.68 26.18
N GLU A 128 11.93 -15.19 27.12
CA GLU A 128 13.29 -14.71 26.85
C GLU A 128 14.26 -15.83 26.48
N THR A 129 14.01 -17.06 26.94
CA THR A 129 14.81 -18.24 26.57
C THR A 129 14.48 -18.71 25.16
N LEU A 130 13.21 -18.56 24.74
CA LEU A 130 12.78 -18.88 23.39
C LEU A 130 13.22 -17.83 22.37
N ALA A 131 13.22 -16.55 22.74
CA ALA A 131 13.62 -15.46 21.86
C ALA A 131 15.15 -15.33 21.79
N SER A 132 15.74 -15.37 20.58
CA SER A 132 17.18 -15.16 20.42
C SER A 132 17.64 -13.80 20.97
N ASN A 133 18.86 -13.75 21.53
CA ASN A 133 19.46 -12.51 22.06
C ASN A 133 19.48 -11.35 21.06
N SER A 134 19.69 -11.64 19.77
CA SER A 134 19.66 -10.65 18.69
C SER A 134 18.25 -10.07 18.49
N SER A 135 17.21 -10.90 18.54
CA SER A 135 15.81 -10.45 18.41
C SER A 135 15.39 -9.59 19.59
N LEU A 136 15.79 -9.96 20.81
CA LEU A 136 15.50 -9.15 22.00
C LEU A 136 16.25 -7.81 21.97
N SER A 137 17.51 -7.80 21.53
CA SER A 137 18.29 -6.57 21.36
C SER A 137 17.67 -5.61 20.34
N ASP A 138 17.15 -6.13 19.22
CA ASP A 138 16.43 -5.36 18.20
C ASP A 138 15.11 -4.79 18.74
N VAL A 139 14.39 -5.53 19.59
CA VAL A 139 13.20 -4.99 20.25
C VAL A 139 13.59 -3.87 21.23
N VAL A 140 14.66 -4.05 22.01
CA VAL A 140 15.12 -3.03 22.96
C VAL A 140 15.55 -1.74 22.26
N SER A 141 16.30 -1.83 21.16
CA SER A 141 16.77 -0.64 20.42
C SER A 141 15.62 0.19 19.83
N ASN A 142 14.53 -0.46 19.42
CA ASN A 142 13.41 0.21 18.76
C ASN A 142 12.27 0.63 19.71
N CYS A 143 12.03 -0.13 20.79
CA CYS A 143 10.89 0.06 21.67
C CYS A 143 11.20 0.77 23.00
N ASN A 144 12.46 0.94 23.39
CA ASN A 144 12.84 1.62 24.63
C ASN A 144 12.83 3.15 24.48
N GLN A 145 11.69 3.71 24.10
CA GLN A 145 11.49 5.15 23.88
C GLN A 145 9.98 5.50 23.87
N PRO A 146 9.59 6.77 24.09
CA PRO A 146 8.18 7.17 24.00
C PRO A 146 7.56 6.87 22.62
N LEU A 147 6.43 6.14 22.61
CA LEU A 147 5.76 5.66 21.40
C LEU A 147 4.60 6.57 20.94
N GLU A 148 4.52 7.82 21.43
CA GLU A 148 3.45 8.76 21.08
C GLU A 148 3.47 9.19 19.60
N ASN A 149 4.66 9.19 18.98
CA ASN A 149 4.86 9.57 17.58
C ASN A 149 4.81 8.35 16.64
N ASN A 150 4.29 8.53 15.43
CA ASN A 150 4.11 7.43 14.46
C ASN A 150 5.42 6.74 14.04
N SER A 151 6.56 7.44 14.03
CA SER A 151 7.85 6.87 13.59
C SER A 151 8.47 5.90 14.61
N PRO A 152 8.68 6.27 15.90
CA PRO A 152 9.11 5.32 16.93
C PRO A 152 8.16 4.13 17.09
N CYS A 153 6.85 4.38 16.99
CA CYS A 153 5.85 3.33 17.05
C CYS A 153 6.02 2.32 15.90
N ALA A 154 6.21 2.78 14.66
CA ALA A 154 6.38 1.91 13.50
C ALA A 154 7.66 1.07 13.57
N ALA A 155 8.77 1.66 14.03
CA ALA A 155 10.03 0.93 14.23
C ALA A 155 9.87 -0.17 15.29
N CYS A 156 9.22 0.16 16.41
CA CYS A 156 8.94 -0.80 17.47
C CYS A 156 8.00 -1.93 17.01
N THR A 157 6.87 -1.64 16.37
CA THR A 157 5.95 -2.69 15.91
C THR A 157 6.58 -3.59 14.84
N ALA A 158 7.44 -3.04 13.97
CA ALA A 158 8.17 -3.83 12.98
C ALA A 158 9.16 -4.83 13.61
N SER A 159 9.89 -4.44 14.68
CA SER A 159 10.78 -5.39 15.38
C SER A 159 10.01 -6.46 16.13
N LEU A 160 8.85 -6.13 16.70
CA LEU A 160 7.95 -7.10 17.34
C LEU A 160 7.38 -8.12 16.35
N SER A 161 6.97 -7.69 15.15
CA SER A 161 6.50 -8.60 14.10
C SER A 161 7.61 -9.56 13.63
N ARG A 162 8.87 -9.11 13.56
CA ARG A 162 10.01 -9.98 13.26
C ARG A 162 10.24 -11.02 14.36
N LEU A 163 10.23 -10.59 15.63
CA LEU A 163 10.39 -11.50 16.77
C LEU A 163 9.28 -12.56 16.78
N GLN A 164 8.03 -12.15 16.51
CA GLN A 164 6.89 -13.05 16.41
C GLN A 164 7.09 -14.10 15.31
N ALA A 165 7.44 -13.66 14.09
CA ALA A 165 7.56 -14.56 12.94
C ALA A 165 8.69 -15.59 13.10
N LEU A 166 9.76 -15.22 13.82
CA LEU A 166 10.91 -16.10 14.02
C LEU A 166 10.72 -17.11 15.15
N HIS A 167 10.03 -16.74 16.24
CA HIS A 167 10.05 -17.52 17.49
C HIS A 167 8.67 -17.97 17.99
N LEU A 168 7.56 -17.42 17.47
CA LEU A 168 6.20 -17.63 18.01
C LEU A 168 5.20 -18.01 16.92
N THR A 169 5.41 -19.18 16.30
CA THR A 169 4.58 -19.72 15.20
C THR A 169 3.44 -20.63 15.67
N GLY A 170 3.18 -20.70 16.97
CA GLY A 170 2.12 -21.56 17.53
C GLY A 170 0.69 -21.16 17.10
N PRO A 171 -0.26 -22.11 17.09
CA PRO A 171 -1.65 -21.82 16.78
C PRO A 171 -2.29 -20.90 17.85
N PRO A 172 -3.26 -20.04 17.48
CA PRO A 172 -3.98 -19.22 18.45
C PRO A 172 -4.84 -20.08 19.39
N VAL A 173 -4.98 -19.64 20.65
CA VAL A 173 -5.85 -20.32 21.63
C VAL A 173 -7.19 -19.59 21.68
N GLY A 174 -8.14 -20.08 20.87
CA GLY A 174 -9.44 -19.44 20.71
C GLY A 174 -9.32 -18.03 20.13
N ASN A 175 -10.21 -17.12 20.52
CA ASN A 175 -10.26 -15.75 20.00
C ASN A 175 -9.82 -14.67 21.02
N VAL A 176 -9.33 -15.07 22.20
CA VAL A 176 -8.92 -14.16 23.30
C VAL A 176 -7.39 -14.03 23.37
N SER A 177 -6.67 -15.16 23.41
CA SER A 177 -5.21 -15.20 23.60
C SER A 177 -4.53 -15.83 22.38
N ASP A 178 -3.55 -15.14 21.80
CA ASP A 178 -2.80 -15.61 20.64
C ASP A 178 -1.29 -15.33 20.78
N CYS A 179 -0.48 -16.05 19.98
CA CYS A 179 0.96 -15.85 19.90
C CYS A 179 1.35 -14.46 19.37
N GLN A 180 0.45 -13.82 18.63
CA GLN A 180 0.67 -12.48 18.06
C GLN A 180 0.71 -11.40 19.15
N ALA A 181 0.02 -11.60 20.28
CA ALA A 181 -0.04 -10.62 21.37
C ALA A 181 1.23 -10.58 22.24
N TYR A 182 1.93 -11.71 22.38
CA TYR A 182 3.02 -11.87 23.35
C TYR A 182 4.17 -10.85 23.16
N PRO A 183 4.67 -10.58 21.94
CA PRO A 183 5.68 -9.56 21.73
C PRO A 183 5.24 -8.17 22.21
N SER A 184 4.02 -7.74 21.88
CA SER A 184 3.49 -6.44 22.32
C SER A 184 3.30 -6.37 23.83
N ILE A 185 2.83 -7.45 24.45
CA ILE A 185 2.70 -7.57 25.92
C ILE A 185 4.09 -7.45 26.58
N TYR A 186 5.09 -8.17 26.07
CA TYR A 186 6.46 -8.13 26.55
C TYR A 186 7.08 -6.74 26.39
N ALA A 187 6.96 -6.13 25.20
CA ALA A 187 7.52 -4.82 24.92
C ALA A 187 6.94 -3.73 25.82
N ALA A 188 5.61 -3.74 26.01
CA ALA A 188 4.95 -2.80 26.90
C ALA A 188 5.34 -3.00 28.38
N ALA A 189 5.53 -4.25 28.81
CA ALA A 189 5.81 -4.58 30.21
C ALA A 189 7.28 -4.37 30.62
N VAL A 190 8.21 -4.76 29.74
CA VAL A 190 9.63 -4.97 30.07
C VAL A 190 10.54 -3.97 29.37
N VAL A 191 10.28 -3.68 28.09
CA VAL A 191 11.22 -2.94 27.23
C VAL A 191 10.94 -1.44 27.24
N ASN A 192 9.68 -1.05 27.17
CA ASN A 192 9.28 0.34 27.04
C ASN A 192 9.22 1.02 28.42
N GLY A 193 10.08 2.03 28.65
CA GLY A 193 10.23 2.70 29.94
C GLY A 193 8.93 3.25 30.57
N PRO A 194 8.12 4.04 29.84
CA PRO A 194 6.80 4.51 30.28
C PRO A 194 5.82 3.38 30.65
N GLY A 195 5.97 2.21 30.02
CA GLY A 195 5.16 1.04 30.29
C GLY A 195 3.73 1.09 29.74
N PRO A 196 2.86 0.15 30.14
CA PRO A 196 1.56 -0.05 29.51
C PRO A 196 0.49 0.96 29.91
N ALA A 197 0.68 1.65 31.03
CA ALA A 197 -0.22 2.72 31.50
C ALA A 197 0.05 4.08 30.83
N ASP A 198 1.04 4.16 29.93
CA ASP A 198 1.29 5.34 29.11
C ASP A 198 0.36 5.41 27.89
N LYS A 199 -0.09 6.60 27.52
CA LYS A 199 -1.05 6.80 26.42
C LYS A 199 -0.46 6.50 25.05
N GLY A 200 0.82 6.83 24.84
CA GLY A 200 1.54 6.51 23.61
C GLY A 200 1.72 5.01 23.45
N THR A 201 2.13 4.31 24.52
CA THR A 201 2.25 2.85 24.54
C THR A 201 0.92 2.16 24.28
N ALA A 202 -0.15 2.59 24.97
CA ALA A 202 -1.48 2.02 24.82
C ALA A 202 -2.01 2.15 23.38
N LYS A 203 -1.79 3.33 22.77
CA LYS A 203 -2.17 3.59 21.38
C LYS A 203 -1.31 2.81 20.39
N CYS A 204 0.00 2.76 20.58
CA CYS A 204 0.92 2.13 19.65
C CYS A 204 0.80 0.59 19.65
N LEU A 205 0.91 -0.04 20.83
CA LEU A 205 1.05 -1.48 20.96
C LEU A 205 -0.29 -2.22 21.06
N PHE A 206 -1.35 -1.53 21.49
CA PHE A 206 -2.68 -2.11 21.70
C PHE A 206 -3.79 -1.40 20.90
N LEU A 207 -3.46 -0.40 20.07
CA LEU A 207 -4.44 0.35 19.28
C LEU A 207 -5.53 1.05 20.14
N LEU A 208 -5.24 1.32 21.41
CA LEU A 208 -6.16 1.98 22.33
C LEU A 208 -5.90 3.49 22.34
N ASP A 209 -6.68 4.24 21.55
CA ASP A 209 -6.55 5.70 21.47
C ASP A 209 -7.41 6.41 22.53
N PHE A 210 -6.74 6.92 23.57
CA PHE A 210 -7.35 7.73 24.63
C PHE A 210 -7.09 9.24 24.45
N THR A 211 -6.59 9.67 23.29
CA THR A 211 -6.28 11.08 23.03
C THR A 211 -7.53 11.84 22.55
N SER A 212 -7.88 12.91 23.28
CA SER A 212 -9.08 13.70 22.98
C SER A 212 -8.95 14.43 21.64
N LYS A 213 -9.91 14.20 20.72
CA LYS A 213 -10.26 15.20 19.71
C LYS A 213 -10.88 16.40 20.44
N LYS A 214 -10.09 17.44 20.73
CA LYS A 214 -10.60 18.72 21.24
C LYS A 214 -11.61 19.33 20.25
N LYS A 215 -12.90 19.02 20.40
CA LYS A 215 -13.99 19.90 19.98
C LYS A 215 -14.09 21.02 21.02
N LYS A 216 -13.79 22.26 20.60
CA LYS A 216 -14.02 23.45 21.41
C LYS A 216 -15.50 23.56 21.77
N LYS A 217 -15.84 23.49 23.06
CA LYS A 217 -17.04 24.14 23.62
C LYS A 217 -16.84 24.39 25.12
N LYS A 218 -16.64 25.66 25.47
CA LYS A 218 -16.64 26.19 26.85
C LYS A 218 -18.07 26.18 27.41
N ARG A 219 -18.24 25.91 28.71
CA ARG A 219 -19.33 26.37 29.61
C ARG A 219 -18.91 26.02 31.05
N LYS A 220 -19.27 26.68 32.16
CA LYS A 220 -20.00 27.92 32.50
C LYS A 220 -19.98 27.95 34.05
N VAL A 221 -19.10 28.73 34.69
CA VAL A 221 -19.27 29.10 36.13
C VAL A 221 -18.71 30.51 36.45
N VAL A 222 -17.77 31.06 35.68
CA VAL A 222 -17.23 32.42 35.97
C VAL A 222 -18.16 33.58 35.51
N LEU A 223 -19.45 33.31 35.24
CA LEU A 223 -20.36 34.18 34.46
C LEU A 223 -20.76 35.50 35.16
N VAL A 224 -20.41 35.74 36.42
CA VAL A 224 -20.83 36.98 37.11
C VAL A 224 -19.69 38.00 37.21
N ILE A 225 -18.43 37.55 37.40
CA ILE A 225 -17.27 38.47 37.53
C ILE A 225 -16.64 38.81 36.16
N VAL A 226 -16.80 37.92 35.17
CA VAL A 226 -16.21 38.07 33.83
C VAL A 226 -16.97 39.04 32.92
N CYS A 227 -18.25 39.34 33.21
CA CYS A 227 -19.08 40.19 32.34
C CYS A 227 -18.58 41.63 32.24
N VAL A 228 -18.00 42.19 33.31
CA VAL A 228 -17.46 43.56 33.31
C VAL A 228 -16.08 43.62 32.61
N GLY A 229 -15.24 42.60 32.79
CA GLY A 229 -13.93 42.52 32.12
C GLY A 229 -14.00 42.17 30.63
N VAL A 230 -15.03 41.44 30.18
CA VAL A 230 -15.20 41.02 28.77
C VAL A 230 -15.68 42.14 27.86
N ILE A 231 -16.43 43.12 28.37
CA ILE A 231 -16.85 44.27 27.57
C ILE A 231 -15.63 45.12 27.19
N LEU A 232 -14.74 45.39 28.15
CA LEU A 232 -13.53 46.18 27.92
C LEU A 232 -12.46 45.40 27.12
N GLY A 233 -12.29 44.10 27.38
CA GLY A 233 -11.37 43.26 26.60
C GLY A 233 -11.86 42.94 25.17
N GLY A 234 -13.18 42.87 24.96
CA GLY A 234 -13.81 42.55 23.69
C GLY A 234 -13.63 43.65 22.63
N LEU A 235 -13.67 44.92 23.05
CA LEU A 235 -13.39 46.06 22.17
C LEU A 235 -11.95 46.05 21.65
N SER A 236 -10.98 45.74 22.50
CA SER A 236 -9.55 45.64 22.12
C SER A 236 -9.26 44.49 21.15
N ILE A 237 -9.92 43.34 21.33
CA ILE A 237 -9.77 42.16 20.46
C ILE A 237 -10.47 42.35 19.10
N LEU A 238 -11.59 43.07 19.04
CA LEU A 238 -12.25 43.39 17.77
C LEU A 238 -11.41 44.32 16.90
N ILE A 239 -10.77 45.34 17.50
CA ILE A 239 -9.88 46.26 16.79
C ILE A 239 -8.59 45.55 16.33
N GLY A 240 -7.98 44.75 17.21
CA GLY A 240 -6.81 43.93 16.89
C GLY A 240 -7.09 42.83 15.86
N GLY A 241 -8.25 42.18 15.97
CA GLY A 241 -8.72 41.12 15.06
C GLY A 241 -9.05 41.63 13.66
N ASN A 242 -9.64 42.83 13.54
CA ASN A 242 -9.84 43.46 12.23
C ASN A 242 -8.52 43.86 11.56
N ARG A 243 -7.53 44.32 12.32
CA ARG A 243 -6.19 44.62 11.78
C ARG A 243 -5.42 43.35 11.39
N TYR A 244 -5.45 42.31 12.22
CA TYR A 244 -4.84 41.01 11.91
C TYR A 244 -5.53 40.31 10.73
N GLY A 245 -6.86 40.41 10.62
CA GLY A 245 -7.64 39.92 9.48
C GLY A 245 -7.33 40.63 8.17
N LYS A 246 -7.12 41.95 8.20
CA LYS A 246 -6.66 42.72 7.03
C LYS A 246 -5.22 42.36 6.63
N LEU A 247 -4.31 42.18 7.60
CA LEU A 247 -2.93 41.75 7.36
C LEU A 247 -2.82 40.31 6.82
N LYS A 248 -3.62 39.37 7.37
CA LYS A 248 -3.67 37.97 6.92
C LYS A 248 -4.33 37.81 5.55
N ARG A 249 -5.33 38.64 5.22
CA ARG A 249 -5.90 38.73 3.85
C ARG A 249 -4.91 39.32 2.84
N LYS A 250 -4.09 40.30 3.25
CA LYS A 250 -3.01 40.86 2.42
C LYS A 250 -1.88 39.84 2.18
N ARG A 251 -1.48 39.07 3.21
CA ARG A 251 -0.46 38.01 3.11
C ARG A 251 -0.91 36.82 2.26
N ARG A 252 -2.17 36.36 2.39
CA ARG A 252 -2.74 35.31 1.52
C ARG A 252 -2.94 35.75 0.07
N ARG A 253 -3.22 37.03 -0.19
CA ARG A 253 -3.24 37.60 -1.56
C ARG A 253 -1.83 37.66 -2.16
N SER A 254 -0.83 37.99 -1.35
CA SER A 254 0.59 38.00 -1.75
C SER A 254 1.15 36.60 -2.02
N GLU A 255 0.79 35.59 -1.20
CA GLU A 255 1.21 34.18 -1.41
C GLU A 255 0.52 33.54 -2.62
N ARG A 256 -0.75 33.91 -2.90
CA ARG A 256 -1.48 33.45 -4.09
C ARG A 256 -0.95 34.10 -5.38
N SER A 257 -0.65 35.40 -5.34
CA SER A 257 0.00 36.14 -6.42
C SER A 257 1.44 35.66 -6.67
N GLY A 258 2.18 35.26 -5.62
CA GLY A 258 3.52 34.70 -5.75
C GLY A 258 3.56 33.34 -6.45
N MET A 259 2.63 32.43 -6.12
CA MET A 259 2.53 31.11 -6.74
C MET A 259 2.02 31.18 -8.19
N GLU A 260 1.04 32.06 -8.47
CA GLU A 260 0.57 32.34 -9.84
C GLU A 260 1.72 32.92 -10.70
N ASN A 261 2.51 33.85 -10.14
CA ASN A 261 3.67 34.40 -10.83
C ASN A 261 4.71 33.32 -11.13
N VAL A 262 5.11 32.48 -10.17
CA VAL A 262 6.12 31.42 -10.41
C VAL A 262 5.66 30.40 -11.46
N SER A 263 4.39 29.96 -11.41
CA SER A 263 3.82 29.05 -12.43
C SER A 263 3.80 29.71 -13.81
N SER A 264 3.35 30.97 -13.89
CA SER A 264 3.33 31.72 -15.14
C SER A 264 4.73 31.92 -15.73
N THR A 265 5.74 32.25 -14.91
CA THR A 265 7.13 32.44 -15.36
C THR A 265 7.73 31.15 -15.91
N ARG A 266 7.46 29.98 -15.29
CA ARG A 266 7.92 28.68 -15.84
C ARG A 266 7.30 28.38 -17.20
N LEU A 267 6.00 28.60 -17.34
CA LEU A 267 5.27 28.32 -18.58
C LEU A 267 5.60 29.31 -19.71
N ASP A 268 5.87 30.56 -19.36
CA ASP A 268 6.34 31.56 -20.32
C ASP A 268 7.77 31.24 -20.81
N ASN A 269 8.65 30.69 -19.94
CA ASN A 269 9.95 30.17 -20.36
C ASN A 269 9.82 28.96 -21.31
N ILE A 270 8.89 28.05 -21.06
CA ILE A 270 8.62 26.90 -21.96
C ILE A 270 8.18 27.39 -23.34
N SER A 271 7.30 28.40 -23.41
CA SER A 271 6.85 28.98 -24.68
C SER A 271 7.97 29.65 -25.48
N GLN A 272 9.05 30.09 -24.83
CA GLN A 272 10.20 30.70 -25.49
C GLN A 272 11.23 29.67 -25.97
N SER A 273 11.34 28.53 -25.29
CA SER A 273 12.31 27.47 -25.61
C SER A 273 11.75 26.31 -26.45
N THR A 274 10.44 26.25 -26.70
CA THR A 274 9.79 25.13 -27.41
C THR A 274 8.85 25.62 -28.51
N THR A 275 8.51 24.75 -29.48
CA THR A 275 7.52 25.04 -30.54
C THR A 275 6.06 25.00 -30.02
N VAL A 276 5.84 25.10 -28.71
CA VAL A 276 4.54 24.91 -28.05
C VAL A 276 3.76 26.23 -28.06
N VAL A 277 2.53 26.19 -28.56
CA VAL A 277 1.69 27.39 -28.70
C VAL A 277 0.87 27.65 -27.42
N LYS A 278 0.88 28.90 -26.94
CA LYS A 278 -0.04 29.36 -25.88
C LYS A 278 -1.33 29.88 -26.52
N PHE A 279 -2.38 29.06 -26.51
CA PHE A 279 -3.67 29.39 -27.10
C PHE A 279 -4.50 30.31 -26.21
N LYS A 280 -5.31 31.18 -26.82
CA LYS A 280 -6.33 31.94 -26.09
C LYS A 280 -7.54 31.06 -25.81
N PHE A 281 -8.21 31.31 -24.68
CA PHE A 281 -9.39 30.53 -24.30
C PHE A 281 -10.50 30.58 -25.34
N ASP A 282 -10.76 31.75 -25.94
CA ASP A 282 -11.81 31.92 -26.96
C ASP A 282 -11.51 31.14 -28.24
N GLU A 283 -10.23 30.98 -28.60
CA GLU A 283 -9.81 30.16 -29.75
C GLU A 283 -10.15 28.69 -29.50
N ILE A 284 -9.82 28.17 -28.31
CA ILE A 284 -10.13 26.80 -27.92
C ILE A 284 -11.64 26.58 -27.77
N LYS A 285 -12.36 27.56 -27.22
CA LYS A 285 -13.81 27.52 -27.09
C LYS A 285 -14.45 27.44 -28.46
N LYS A 286 -14.01 28.24 -29.43
CA LYS A 286 -14.49 28.17 -30.82
C LYS A 286 -14.14 26.82 -31.46
N ALA A 287 -12.90 26.36 -31.32
CA ALA A 287 -12.42 25.10 -31.89
C ALA A 287 -13.21 23.87 -31.41
N THR A 288 -13.73 23.91 -30.18
CA THR A 288 -14.48 22.81 -29.54
C THR A 288 -16.00 22.99 -29.60
N ARG A 289 -16.51 23.98 -30.35
CA ARG A 289 -17.93 24.36 -30.41
C ARG A 289 -18.51 24.63 -29.01
N SER A 290 -17.82 25.47 -28.25
CA SER A 290 -18.12 25.80 -26.86
C SER A 290 -18.07 24.60 -25.92
N PHE A 291 -17.08 23.71 -26.10
CA PHE A 291 -16.97 22.45 -25.35
C PHE A 291 -18.26 21.62 -25.43
N SER A 292 -18.81 21.47 -26.64
CA SER A 292 -20.04 20.70 -26.86
C SER A 292 -19.90 19.28 -26.31
N ARG A 293 -21.00 18.76 -25.75
CA ARG A 293 -21.06 17.38 -25.28
C ARG A 293 -20.82 16.37 -26.40
N ASP A 294 -21.22 16.70 -27.62
CA ASP A 294 -21.05 15.86 -28.82
C ASP A 294 -19.59 15.77 -29.25
N SER A 295 -18.76 16.74 -28.83
CA SER A 295 -17.33 16.74 -29.09
C SER A 295 -16.54 15.92 -28.06
N ILE A 296 -17.17 15.34 -27.03
CA ILE A 296 -16.43 14.60 -25.99
C ILE A 296 -15.98 13.25 -26.55
N ILE A 297 -14.66 13.05 -26.57
CA ILE A 297 -14.01 11.80 -26.97
C ILE A 297 -13.40 11.03 -25.79
N GLY A 298 -13.33 11.65 -24.61
CA GLY A 298 -12.84 10.99 -23.40
C GLY A 298 -13.34 11.66 -22.13
N LYS A 299 -13.65 10.86 -21.10
CA LYS A 299 -14.07 11.33 -19.77
C LYS A 299 -13.20 10.67 -18.71
N GLY A 300 -12.47 11.46 -17.94
CA GLY A 300 -11.61 10.97 -16.86
C GLY A 300 -11.79 11.73 -15.54
N GLY A 301 -11.10 11.25 -14.51
CA GLY A 301 -11.05 11.88 -13.19
C GLY A 301 -10.40 13.27 -13.21
N TYR A 302 -9.44 13.50 -14.12
CA TYR A 302 -8.69 14.75 -14.24
C TYR A 302 -9.38 15.80 -15.12
N GLY A 303 -10.27 15.39 -16.02
CA GLY A 303 -10.83 16.27 -17.03
C GLY A 303 -11.71 15.56 -18.06
N ASN A 304 -12.27 16.35 -18.97
CA ASN A 304 -12.88 15.83 -20.19
C ASN A 304 -11.97 16.14 -21.37
N VAL A 305 -11.92 15.23 -22.34
CA VAL A 305 -11.19 15.41 -23.60
C VAL A 305 -12.20 15.64 -24.71
N TYR A 306 -12.01 16.73 -25.46
CA TYR A 306 -12.87 17.14 -26.55
C TYR A 306 -12.12 17.05 -27.88
N LYS A 307 -12.79 16.57 -28.94
CA LYS A 307 -12.36 16.79 -30.31
C LYS A 307 -12.54 18.27 -30.65
N GLY A 308 -11.51 18.88 -31.22
CA GLY A 308 -11.52 20.25 -31.70
C GLY A 308 -10.96 20.35 -33.12
N ARG A 309 -11.23 21.49 -33.76
CA ARG A 309 -10.64 21.87 -35.04
C ARG A 309 -10.08 23.29 -34.90
N LEU A 310 -8.77 23.44 -35.05
CA LEU A 310 -8.09 24.74 -34.98
C LEU A 310 -8.35 25.57 -36.25
N PHE A 311 -7.87 26.82 -36.27
CA PHE A 311 -8.06 27.74 -37.40
C PHE A 311 -7.34 27.31 -38.69
N ASP A 312 -6.28 26.52 -38.55
CA ASP A 312 -5.53 25.91 -39.66
C ASP A 312 -6.14 24.57 -40.13
N ASP A 313 -7.39 24.31 -39.75
CA ASP A 313 -8.13 23.07 -39.99
C ASP A 313 -7.55 21.80 -39.37
N SER A 314 -6.50 21.91 -38.54
CA SER A 314 -5.94 20.76 -37.84
C SER A 314 -6.92 20.22 -36.78
N GLU A 315 -7.12 18.90 -36.79
CA GLU A 315 -7.92 18.21 -35.78
C GLU A 315 -7.08 17.95 -34.52
N VAL A 316 -7.62 18.30 -33.37
CA VAL A 316 -6.91 18.25 -32.09
C VAL A 316 -7.74 17.56 -30.99
N ALA A 317 -7.04 16.99 -30.02
CA ALA A 317 -7.61 16.55 -28.75
C ALA A 317 -7.36 17.62 -27.68
N VAL A 318 -8.43 18.08 -27.04
CA VAL A 318 -8.42 19.19 -26.08
C VAL A 318 -8.79 18.66 -24.70
N LYS A 319 -7.81 18.48 -23.82
CA LYS A 319 -8.01 18.02 -22.43
C LYS A 319 -8.27 19.22 -21.53
N ARG A 320 -9.51 19.39 -21.07
CA ARG A 320 -9.92 20.45 -20.13
C ARG A 320 -9.98 19.90 -18.71
N PHE A 321 -9.19 20.48 -17.81
CA PHE A 321 -9.08 20.02 -16.42
C PHE A 321 -10.25 20.50 -15.55
N LYS A 322 -10.71 19.66 -14.62
CA LYS A 322 -11.84 19.96 -13.72
C LYS A 322 -11.44 20.69 -12.42
N ASN A 323 -10.20 20.52 -11.97
CA ASN A 323 -9.76 20.96 -10.63
C ASN A 323 -9.01 22.30 -10.67
N CYS A 324 -9.70 23.40 -10.39
CA CYS A 324 -9.19 24.77 -10.48
C CYS A 324 -8.59 25.31 -9.17
N SER A 325 -7.93 24.45 -8.38
CA SER A 325 -7.23 24.83 -7.14
C SER A 325 -5.76 25.17 -7.37
N ALA A 326 -5.10 25.88 -6.43
CA ALA A 326 -3.68 26.23 -6.52
C ALA A 326 -2.75 25.00 -6.60
N ALA A 327 -3.12 23.89 -5.94
CA ALA A 327 -2.41 22.61 -6.09
C ALA A 327 -2.56 22.02 -7.51
N GLY A 328 -3.69 22.27 -8.16
CA GLY A 328 -3.90 21.88 -9.55
C GLY A 328 -3.11 22.73 -10.56
N ASP A 329 -2.72 23.97 -10.22
CA ASP A 329 -1.85 24.80 -11.09
C ASP A 329 -0.47 24.17 -11.21
N ALA A 330 0.10 23.75 -10.08
CA ALA A 330 1.40 23.07 -10.06
C ALA A 330 1.37 21.73 -10.81
N SER A 331 0.30 20.94 -10.64
CA SER A 331 0.13 19.68 -11.37
C SER A 331 -0.01 19.88 -12.88
N PHE A 332 -0.75 20.91 -13.29
CA PHE A 332 -0.93 21.24 -14.70
C PHE A 332 0.38 21.74 -15.33
N ALA A 333 1.07 22.68 -14.66
CA ALA A 333 2.34 23.20 -15.14
C ALA A 333 3.38 22.08 -15.29
N HIS A 334 3.43 21.16 -14.33
CA HIS A 334 4.29 19.97 -14.39
C HIS A 334 3.93 19.04 -15.56
N GLU A 335 2.65 18.78 -15.82
CA GLU A 335 2.23 17.95 -16.96
C GLU A 335 2.63 18.61 -18.29
N VAL A 336 2.43 19.93 -18.43
CA VAL A 336 2.86 20.71 -19.60
C VAL A 336 4.38 20.67 -19.76
N GLU A 337 5.13 20.83 -18.67
CA GLU A 337 6.60 20.78 -18.66
C GLU A 337 7.14 19.44 -19.15
N VAL A 338 6.58 18.32 -18.66
CA VAL A 338 6.99 16.97 -19.06
C VAL A 338 6.64 16.69 -20.52
N ILE A 339 5.39 16.95 -20.94
CA ILE A 339 4.98 16.63 -22.32
C ILE A 339 5.62 17.57 -23.35
N ALA A 340 6.00 18.80 -22.96
CA ALA A 340 6.73 19.72 -23.82
C ALA A 340 8.22 19.37 -23.98
N SER A 341 8.82 18.65 -23.03
CA SER A 341 10.24 18.28 -23.07
C SER A 341 10.53 17.02 -23.89
N VAL A 342 9.50 16.31 -24.35
CA VAL A 342 9.62 15.05 -25.07
C VAL A 342 9.15 15.16 -26.51
N ARG A 343 9.88 14.53 -27.43
CA ARG A 343 9.48 14.42 -28.84
C ARG A 343 9.92 13.09 -29.41
N HIS A 344 8.96 12.20 -29.63
CA HIS A 344 9.21 10.88 -30.16
C HIS A 344 8.01 10.37 -30.95
N VAL A 345 8.24 9.54 -31.98
CA VAL A 345 7.19 9.05 -32.89
C VAL A 345 6.09 8.25 -32.18
N ASN A 346 6.46 7.58 -31.08
CA ASN A 346 5.55 6.78 -30.24
C ASN A 346 5.09 7.49 -28.95
N LEU A 347 5.21 8.82 -28.87
CA LEU A 347 4.64 9.62 -27.78
C LEU A 347 3.65 10.65 -28.37
N VAL A 348 2.59 10.96 -27.63
CA VAL A 348 1.65 12.01 -28.06
C VAL A 348 2.35 13.37 -27.99
N ALA A 349 2.36 14.08 -29.11
CA ALA A 349 2.96 15.40 -29.20
C ALA A 349 2.02 16.50 -28.66
N LEU A 350 2.55 17.36 -27.80
CA LEU A 350 1.89 18.58 -27.37
C LEU A 350 1.89 19.60 -28.52
N ARG A 351 0.70 20.11 -28.87
CA ARG A 351 0.56 21.25 -29.79
C ARG A 351 0.60 22.58 -29.04
N GLY A 352 -0.01 22.61 -27.87
CA GLY A 352 -0.08 23.82 -27.08
C GLY A 352 -0.85 23.66 -25.78
N TYR A 353 -0.97 24.76 -25.06
CA TYR A 353 -1.73 24.82 -23.82
C TYR A 353 -2.49 26.15 -23.72
N CYS A 354 -3.50 26.18 -22.87
CA CYS A 354 -4.24 27.39 -22.54
C CYS A 354 -4.40 27.50 -21.03
N ILE A 355 -4.03 28.67 -20.50
CA ILE A 355 -4.32 29.10 -19.14
C ILE A 355 -5.03 30.45 -19.22
N ALA A 356 -6.25 30.50 -18.71
CA ALA A 356 -7.04 31.72 -18.68
C ALA A 356 -7.87 31.78 -17.40
N THR A 357 -8.19 32.98 -16.95
CA THR A 357 -9.20 33.17 -15.89
C THR A 357 -10.28 34.06 -16.46
N THR A 358 -11.49 33.52 -16.62
CA THR A 358 -12.64 34.28 -17.11
C THR A 358 -13.63 34.50 -15.98
N SER A 359 -14.35 35.62 -16.01
CA SER A 359 -15.37 35.93 -15.00
C SER A 359 -16.51 34.91 -14.97
N MET A 360 -16.87 34.34 -16.12
CA MET A 360 -17.99 33.40 -16.24
C MET A 360 -17.58 31.93 -16.11
N GLU A 361 -16.39 31.53 -16.57
CA GLU A 361 -15.97 30.12 -16.52
C GLU A 361 -14.91 29.84 -15.44
N GLY A 362 -14.39 30.87 -14.77
CA GLY A 362 -13.36 30.73 -13.76
C GLY A 362 -11.98 30.41 -14.36
N HIS A 363 -11.12 29.78 -13.57
CA HIS A 363 -9.78 29.37 -14.02
C HIS A 363 -9.88 28.19 -15.00
N GLN A 364 -9.25 28.34 -16.15
CA GLN A 364 -9.22 27.39 -17.26
C GLN A 364 -7.80 26.89 -17.44
N ARG A 365 -7.67 25.57 -17.51
CA ARG A 365 -6.41 24.88 -17.76
C ARG A 365 -6.68 23.80 -18.79
N ILE A 366 -5.97 23.90 -19.92
CA ILE A 366 -6.25 23.10 -21.09
C ILE A 366 -4.95 22.69 -21.76
N ILE A 367 -4.85 21.41 -22.10
CA ILE A 367 -3.79 20.86 -22.95
C ILE A 367 -4.39 20.55 -24.33
N VAL A 368 -3.66 20.92 -25.38
CA VAL A 368 -4.01 20.67 -26.78
C VAL A 368 -2.96 19.76 -27.39
N CYS A 369 -3.40 18.57 -27.81
CA CYS A 369 -2.56 17.58 -28.47
C CYS A 369 -3.12 17.24 -29.84
N GLU A 370 -2.32 16.55 -30.65
CA GLU A 370 -2.80 15.94 -31.89
C GLU A 370 -3.90 14.91 -31.61
N LEU A 371 -4.90 14.83 -32.50
CA LEU A 371 -5.98 13.86 -32.39
C LEU A 371 -5.55 12.47 -32.89
N MET A 372 -5.72 11.45 -32.05
CA MET A 372 -5.50 10.05 -32.41
C MET A 372 -6.78 9.46 -32.98
N LYS A 373 -6.83 9.28 -34.31
CA LYS A 373 -8.07 8.96 -35.04
C LYS A 373 -8.68 7.61 -34.65
N ASN A 374 -7.86 6.62 -34.26
CA ASN A 374 -8.31 5.29 -33.89
C ASN A 374 -8.53 5.14 -32.37
N GLY A 375 -8.49 6.21 -31.57
CA GLY A 375 -8.81 6.13 -30.15
C GLY A 375 -7.76 5.38 -29.33
N SER A 376 -8.19 4.71 -28.25
CA SER A 376 -7.30 4.00 -27.33
C SER A 376 -7.22 2.50 -27.60
N LEU A 377 -6.08 1.89 -27.31
CA LEU A 377 -5.90 0.43 -27.39
C LEU A 377 -6.94 -0.33 -26.56
N HIS A 378 -7.30 0.21 -25.39
CA HIS A 378 -8.35 -0.36 -24.54
C HIS A 378 -9.67 -0.55 -25.29
N ASP A 379 -10.06 0.41 -26.13
CA ASP A 379 -11.32 0.33 -26.88
C ASP A 379 -11.28 -0.80 -27.92
N HIS A 380 -10.14 -0.99 -28.59
CA HIS A 380 -9.97 -2.09 -29.56
C HIS A 380 -9.92 -3.46 -28.91
N LEU A 381 -9.35 -3.59 -27.71
CA LEU A 381 -9.25 -4.87 -27.01
C LEU A 381 -10.55 -5.26 -26.29
N PHE A 382 -11.27 -4.29 -25.71
CA PHE A 382 -12.35 -4.59 -24.77
C PHE A 382 -13.73 -4.02 -25.14
N ALA A 383 -13.84 -3.08 -26.07
CA ALA A 383 -15.15 -2.53 -26.47
C ALA A 383 -15.89 -3.45 -27.46
N ALA A 384 -15.17 -4.31 -28.20
CA ALA A 384 -15.75 -5.32 -29.09
C ALA A 384 -16.64 -6.35 -28.36
N ALA A 385 -16.42 -6.55 -27.04
CA ALA A 385 -17.29 -7.39 -26.21
C ALA A 385 -18.73 -6.84 -26.04
N ASN A 386 -19.01 -5.60 -26.47
CA ASN A 386 -20.29 -4.91 -26.29
C ASN A 386 -20.98 -4.49 -27.62
N ASN A 387 -20.93 -5.33 -28.67
CA ASN A 387 -21.64 -5.13 -29.96
C ASN A 387 -21.07 -4.05 -30.91
N SER A 388 -19.74 -4.03 -31.12
CA SER A 388 -19.14 -3.22 -32.19
C SER A 388 -18.63 -4.13 -33.31
N SER A 389 -18.98 -3.81 -34.57
CA SER A 389 -18.63 -4.56 -35.78
C SER A 389 -17.15 -4.48 -36.21
N SER A 390 -16.26 -3.95 -35.37
CA SER A 390 -14.81 -3.98 -35.63
C SER A 390 -14.24 -5.31 -35.13
N GLY A 391 -13.75 -6.14 -36.05
CA GLY A 391 -13.11 -7.41 -35.70
C GLY A 391 -11.88 -7.25 -34.78
N LYS A 392 -11.38 -8.38 -34.27
CA LYS A 392 -10.16 -8.42 -33.44
C LYS A 392 -8.97 -7.80 -34.17
N LEU A 393 -8.09 -7.11 -33.45
CA LEU A 393 -6.81 -6.65 -34.00
C LEU A 393 -5.98 -7.87 -34.45
N SER A 394 -5.47 -7.82 -35.68
CA SER A 394 -4.56 -8.85 -36.21
C SER A 394 -3.21 -8.82 -35.49
N TRP A 395 -2.51 -9.95 -35.51
CA TRP A 395 -1.22 -10.09 -34.86
C TRP A 395 -0.18 -9.04 -35.34
N PRO A 396 -0.02 -8.75 -36.65
CA PRO A 396 0.92 -7.71 -37.09
C PRO A 396 0.66 -6.32 -36.49
N VAL A 397 -0.62 -5.98 -36.29
CA VAL A 397 -1.01 -4.70 -35.64
C VAL A 397 -0.66 -4.74 -34.15
N ARG A 398 -0.94 -5.85 -33.45
CA ARG A 398 -0.58 -6.00 -32.03
C ARG A 398 0.94 -5.96 -31.83
N GLN A 399 1.70 -6.60 -32.72
CA GLN A 399 3.16 -6.59 -32.72
C GLN A 399 3.71 -5.17 -32.87
N LYS A 400 3.18 -4.41 -33.83
CA LYS A 400 3.51 -3.00 -34.04
C LYS A 400 3.21 -2.16 -32.79
N ILE A 401 2.06 -2.35 -32.17
CA ILE A 401 1.65 -1.63 -30.97
C ILE A 401 2.59 -1.94 -29.79
N ALA A 402 2.91 -3.22 -29.56
CA ALA A 402 3.84 -3.66 -28.53
C ALA A 402 5.22 -2.99 -28.72
N LEU A 403 5.78 -3.11 -29.92
CA LEU A 403 7.11 -2.59 -30.23
C LEU A 403 7.18 -1.06 -30.16
N GLY A 404 6.21 -0.36 -30.76
CA GLY A 404 6.19 1.11 -30.73
C GLY A 404 6.01 1.65 -29.30
N THR A 405 5.17 1.00 -28.49
CA THR A 405 5.04 1.36 -27.06
C THR A 405 6.37 1.15 -26.32
N ALA A 406 7.05 0.03 -26.56
CA ALA A 406 8.34 -0.25 -25.95
C ALA A 406 9.41 0.79 -26.31
N ARG A 407 9.49 1.19 -27.59
CA ARG A 407 10.37 2.26 -28.07
C ARG A 407 10.06 3.61 -27.42
N GLY A 408 8.78 3.95 -27.28
CA GLY A 408 8.36 5.17 -26.59
C GLY A 408 8.82 5.22 -25.14
N LEU A 409 8.69 4.11 -24.41
CA LEU A 409 9.16 4.01 -23.02
C LEU A 409 10.69 4.00 -22.90
N ALA A 410 11.38 3.30 -23.78
CA ALA A 410 12.84 3.32 -23.84
C ALA A 410 13.37 4.75 -24.04
N TYR A 411 12.74 5.51 -24.94
CA TYR A 411 13.04 6.93 -25.10
C TYR A 411 12.79 7.74 -23.82
N LEU A 412 11.67 7.53 -23.11
CA LEU A 412 11.43 8.24 -21.85
C LEU A 412 12.49 7.92 -20.79
N HIS A 413 12.90 6.66 -20.67
CA HIS A 413 13.82 6.20 -19.62
C HIS A 413 15.27 6.61 -19.88
N TYR A 414 15.72 6.51 -21.14
CA TYR A 414 17.14 6.65 -21.49
C TYR A 414 17.43 7.70 -22.59
N GLY A 415 16.42 8.05 -23.40
CA GLY A 415 16.56 9.06 -24.46
C GLY A 415 16.26 10.49 -24.01
N ALA A 416 15.44 10.67 -22.97
CA ALA A 416 15.14 11.96 -22.34
C ALA A 416 16.14 12.29 -21.23
N GLN A 417 16.47 13.58 -21.09
CA GLN A 417 17.39 14.08 -20.07
C GLN A 417 16.77 15.24 -19.29
N PRO A 418 16.54 15.10 -17.96
CA PRO A 418 16.64 13.86 -17.18
C PRO A 418 15.63 12.80 -17.67
N GLY A 419 15.88 11.53 -17.35
CA GLY A 419 14.96 10.43 -17.67
C GLY A 419 13.56 10.68 -17.09
N ILE A 420 12.53 10.05 -17.64
CA ILE A 420 11.13 10.29 -17.26
C ILE A 420 10.46 8.96 -16.97
N ILE A 421 9.84 8.82 -15.80
CA ILE A 421 9.01 7.66 -15.42
C ILE A 421 7.55 8.05 -15.56
N HIS A 422 6.79 7.33 -16.39
CA HIS A 422 5.43 7.66 -16.78
C HIS A 422 4.40 7.41 -15.65
N ARG A 423 4.51 6.28 -14.94
CA ARG A 423 3.68 5.83 -13.80
C ARG A 423 2.24 5.41 -14.09
N ASP A 424 1.69 5.71 -15.26
CA ASP A 424 0.32 5.31 -15.64
C ASP A 424 0.26 4.66 -17.02
N ILE A 425 1.14 3.67 -17.27
CA ILE A 425 1.08 2.86 -18.48
C ILE A 425 -0.04 1.84 -18.36
N LYS A 426 -0.97 1.88 -19.31
CA LYS A 426 -2.14 1.00 -19.43
C LYS A 426 -2.73 1.12 -20.84
N ALA A 427 -3.56 0.17 -21.24
CA ALA A 427 -4.16 0.17 -22.58
C ALA A 427 -4.97 1.44 -22.90
N SER A 428 -5.59 2.11 -21.91
CA SER A 428 -6.35 3.35 -22.16
C SER A 428 -5.45 4.57 -22.46
N ASN A 429 -4.17 4.49 -22.11
CA ASN A 429 -3.19 5.56 -22.30
C ASN A 429 -2.26 5.29 -23.50
N ILE A 430 -2.50 4.22 -24.24
CA ILE A 430 -1.85 3.94 -25.53
C ILE A 430 -2.87 4.26 -26.61
N LEU A 431 -2.66 5.37 -27.30
CA LEU A 431 -3.55 5.84 -28.35
C LEU A 431 -3.03 5.43 -29.72
N LEU A 432 -3.94 5.29 -30.69
CA LEU A 432 -3.63 4.80 -32.03
C LEU A 432 -3.92 5.89 -33.06
N ASP A 433 -2.91 6.21 -33.88
CA ASP A 433 -3.09 7.11 -35.01
C ASP A 433 -3.83 6.40 -36.17
N GLU A 434 -4.01 7.09 -37.29
CA GLU A 434 -4.72 6.58 -38.49
C GLU A 434 -4.12 5.28 -39.06
N LYS A 435 -2.81 5.06 -38.85
CA LYS A 435 -2.07 3.89 -39.34
C LYS A 435 -1.87 2.82 -38.27
N PHE A 436 -2.58 2.95 -37.15
CA PHE A 436 -2.44 2.12 -35.95
C PHE A 436 -1.01 2.17 -35.36
N GLU A 437 -0.29 3.28 -35.55
CA GLU A 437 0.96 3.49 -34.81
C GLU A 437 0.63 3.89 -33.36
N PRO A 438 1.28 3.25 -32.36
CA PRO A 438 1.00 3.54 -30.96
C PRO A 438 1.64 4.86 -30.53
N LYS A 439 0.91 5.63 -29.74
CA LYS A 439 1.40 6.82 -29.03
C LYS A 439 1.03 6.77 -27.55
N VAL A 440 2.03 6.77 -26.67
CA VAL A 440 1.82 6.86 -25.23
C VAL A 440 1.36 8.28 -24.88
N ALA A 441 0.31 8.35 -24.07
CA ALA A 441 -0.39 9.57 -23.67
C ALA A 441 -0.55 9.66 -22.15
N ASP A 442 -0.99 10.84 -21.69
CA ASP A 442 -1.32 11.15 -20.28
C ASP A 442 -0.13 11.16 -19.30
N PHE A 443 0.71 12.20 -19.44
CA PHE A 443 1.86 12.46 -18.58
C PHE A 443 1.49 13.09 -17.21
N GLY A 444 0.21 13.10 -16.83
CA GLY A 444 -0.26 13.79 -15.62
C GLY A 444 0.32 13.25 -14.30
N LEU A 445 0.79 11.99 -14.30
CA LEU A 445 1.47 11.39 -13.15
C LEU A 445 3.00 11.35 -13.29
N ALA A 446 3.53 11.63 -14.48
CA ALA A 446 4.93 11.41 -14.83
C ALA A 446 5.90 12.19 -13.92
N LYS A 447 7.10 11.64 -13.75
CA LYS A 447 8.16 12.21 -12.90
C LYS A 447 9.50 12.19 -13.62
N PHE A 448 10.25 13.28 -13.52
CA PHE A 448 11.66 13.29 -13.86
C PHE A 448 12.44 12.38 -12.92
N ASN A 449 13.37 11.62 -13.47
CA ASN A 449 14.29 10.70 -12.82
C ASN A 449 15.72 11.24 -12.99
N PRO A 450 16.19 12.10 -12.05
CA PRO A 450 17.56 12.56 -12.03
C PRO A 450 18.58 11.42 -11.99
N GLU A 451 19.71 11.62 -12.66
CA GLU A 451 20.81 10.65 -12.69
C GLU A 451 21.37 10.35 -11.30
N GLY A 452 21.86 9.12 -11.12
CA GLY A 452 22.52 8.69 -9.89
C GLY A 452 21.58 8.31 -8.75
N MET A 453 20.25 8.37 -8.93
CA MET A 453 19.28 7.85 -7.96
C MET A 453 18.90 6.40 -8.25
N THR A 454 18.84 5.57 -7.22
CA THR A 454 18.40 4.17 -7.33
C THR A 454 16.87 4.04 -7.42
N HIS A 455 16.15 4.96 -6.78
CA HIS A 455 14.70 5.05 -6.81
C HIS A 455 14.22 6.43 -6.37
N LEU A 456 13.00 6.78 -6.76
CA LEU A 456 12.25 7.93 -6.27
C LEU A 456 11.28 7.50 -5.18
N SER A 457 11.46 8.00 -3.96
CA SER A 457 10.47 7.82 -2.89
C SER A 457 9.30 8.80 -3.10
N THR A 458 8.13 8.29 -3.49
CA THR A 458 6.96 9.12 -3.77
C THR A 458 5.64 8.44 -3.39
N ARG A 459 4.59 9.23 -3.19
CA ARG A 459 3.24 8.70 -2.93
C ARG A 459 2.83 7.78 -4.09
N VAL A 460 2.32 6.60 -3.75
CA VAL A 460 1.77 5.65 -4.71
C VAL A 460 0.62 6.29 -5.50
N ALA A 461 0.74 6.27 -6.83
CA ALA A 461 -0.29 6.70 -7.77
C ALA A 461 -0.14 5.87 -9.06
N GLY A 462 -1.26 5.58 -9.71
CA GLY A 462 -1.33 4.71 -10.88
C GLY A 462 -2.65 3.95 -10.88
N THR A 463 -2.83 3.07 -11.86
CA THR A 463 -4.07 2.30 -12.03
C THR A 463 -3.91 0.89 -11.47
N MET A 464 -4.85 0.45 -10.63
CA MET A 464 -4.87 -0.91 -10.05
C MET A 464 -4.74 -1.97 -11.15
N GLY A 465 -3.94 -3.01 -10.91
CA GLY A 465 -3.59 -4.04 -11.91
C GLY A 465 -2.34 -3.73 -12.74
N TYR A 466 -1.94 -2.46 -12.83
CA TYR A 466 -0.72 -2.03 -13.54
C TYR A 466 0.40 -1.55 -12.60
N VAL A 467 0.08 -1.24 -11.34
CA VAL A 467 1.08 -0.74 -10.37
C VAL A 467 2.03 -1.87 -9.94
N ALA A 468 3.33 -1.64 -10.10
CA ALA A 468 4.37 -2.58 -9.70
C ALA A 468 4.36 -2.87 -8.17
N PRO A 469 4.61 -4.11 -7.72
CA PRO A 469 4.52 -4.49 -6.31
C PRO A 469 5.42 -3.68 -5.37
N GLU A 470 6.68 -3.47 -5.73
CA GLU A 470 7.63 -2.71 -4.90
C GLU A 470 7.22 -1.24 -4.77
N TYR A 471 6.59 -0.70 -5.81
CA TYR A 471 6.09 0.66 -5.79
C TYR A 471 4.82 0.75 -4.93
N ALA A 472 3.92 -0.22 -5.03
CA ALA A 472 2.72 -0.29 -4.19
C ALA A 472 3.03 -0.48 -2.71
N LEU A 473 4.01 -1.34 -2.39
CA LEU A 473 4.36 -1.71 -1.01
C LEU A 473 5.25 -0.68 -0.32
N TYR A 474 6.26 -0.14 -1.03
CA TYR A 474 7.31 0.67 -0.42
C TYR A 474 7.32 2.12 -0.92
N GLY A 475 6.51 2.47 -1.92
CA GLY A 475 6.57 3.79 -2.56
C GLY A 475 7.86 4.05 -3.34
N GLN A 476 8.62 2.98 -3.64
CA GLN A 476 9.87 3.03 -4.41
C GLN A 476 9.55 3.02 -5.90
N LEU A 477 9.64 4.18 -6.52
CA LEU A 477 9.39 4.34 -7.95
C LEU A 477 10.70 4.27 -8.74
N THR A 478 10.73 3.45 -9.78
CA THR A 478 11.86 3.31 -10.71
C THR A 478 11.34 3.24 -12.15
N GLU A 479 12.23 3.32 -13.14
CA GLU A 479 11.89 3.02 -14.53
C GLU A 479 11.37 1.57 -14.71
N ARG A 480 11.80 0.65 -13.85
CA ARG A 480 11.30 -0.75 -13.80
C ARG A 480 9.84 -0.86 -13.37
N SER A 481 9.27 0.19 -12.78
CA SER A 481 7.82 0.25 -12.49
C SER A 481 6.99 0.45 -13.76
N ASP A 482 7.50 1.21 -14.75
CA ASP A 482 6.87 1.30 -16.07
C ASP A 482 7.05 -0.01 -16.87
N VAL A 483 8.19 -0.70 -16.72
CA VAL A 483 8.43 -2.02 -17.35
C VAL A 483 7.37 -3.03 -16.89
N TYR A 484 7.04 -3.06 -15.60
CA TYR A 484 5.97 -3.91 -15.08
C TYR A 484 4.63 -3.57 -15.72
N SER A 485 4.28 -2.29 -15.75
CA SER A 485 3.04 -1.79 -16.34
C SER A 485 2.94 -2.13 -17.84
N TYR A 486 4.06 -2.03 -18.57
CA TYR A 486 4.18 -2.47 -19.97
C TYR A 486 3.98 -3.97 -20.12
N GLY A 487 4.56 -4.79 -19.23
CA GLY A 487 4.35 -6.24 -19.22
C GLY A 487 2.87 -6.61 -19.09
N VAL A 488 2.13 -5.91 -18.23
CA VAL A 488 0.67 -6.07 -18.11
C VAL A 488 -0.02 -5.72 -19.43
N VAL A 489 0.27 -4.57 -20.04
CA VAL A 489 -0.28 -4.19 -21.36
C VAL A 489 0.04 -5.23 -22.44
N LEU A 490 1.25 -5.79 -22.42
CA LEU A 490 1.65 -6.81 -23.39
C LEU A 490 0.85 -8.10 -23.21
N LEU A 491 0.54 -8.49 -21.97
CA LEU A 491 -0.39 -9.59 -21.69
C LEU A 491 -1.82 -9.27 -22.14
N GLU A 492 -2.29 -8.03 -21.97
CA GLU A 492 -3.61 -7.61 -22.48
C GLU A 492 -3.67 -7.70 -24.01
N LEU A 493 -2.60 -7.28 -24.71
CA LEU A 493 -2.45 -7.41 -26.15
C LEU A 493 -2.46 -8.88 -26.59
N LEU A 494 -1.76 -9.77 -25.88
CA LEU A 494 -1.66 -11.17 -26.27
C LEU A 494 -2.96 -11.95 -26.01
N SER A 495 -3.61 -11.70 -24.87
CA SER A 495 -4.74 -12.50 -24.37
C SER A 495 -6.12 -11.92 -24.66
N GLY A 496 -6.22 -10.62 -24.97
CA GLY A 496 -7.52 -9.94 -25.04
C GLY A 496 -8.25 -9.85 -23.69
N LYS A 497 -7.57 -10.16 -22.57
CA LYS A 497 -8.12 -10.09 -21.21
C LYS A 497 -7.67 -8.81 -20.51
N LYS A 498 -8.49 -8.33 -19.56
CA LYS A 498 -8.18 -7.14 -18.75
C LYS A 498 -7.16 -7.46 -17.66
N ALA A 499 -6.40 -6.46 -17.23
CA ALA A 499 -5.42 -6.57 -16.13
C ALA A 499 -5.97 -7.19 -14.83
N LEU A 500 -7.26 -6.95 -14.53
CA LEU A 500 -8.00 -7.59 -13.44
C LEU A 500 -9.05 -8.53 -14.03
N LEU A 501 -8.92 -9.83 -13.74
CA LEU A 501 -9.86 -10.86 -14.15
C LEU A 501 -10.97 -10.94 -13.10
N ASN A 502 -12.22 -10.80 -13.55
CA ASN A 502 -13.38 -11.07 -12.71
C ASN A 502 -13.88 -12.46 -13.07
N GLU A 503 -13.58 -13.47 -12.26
CA GLU A 503 -14.30 -14.74 -12.34
C GLU A 503 -15.62 -14.59 -11.59
N GLU A 504 -16.71 -15.11 -12.16
CA GLU A 504 -18.07 -14.88 -11.67
C GLU A 504 -18.33 -15.43 -10.25
N LEU A 505 -17.37 -16.17 -9.64
CA LEU A 505 -17.57 -16.82 -8.33
C LEU A 505 -16.34 -16.85 -7.38
N GLN A 506 -15.17 -16.30 -7.71
CA GLN A 506 -13.99 -16.24 -6.82
C GLN A 506 -13.20 -14.92 -7.00
N GLN A 507 -12.38 -14.56 -6.01
CA GLN A 507 -11.70 -13.26 -5.89
C GLN A 507 -11.01 -12.78 -7.19
N PRO A 508 -10.92 -11.46 -7.43
CA PRO A 508 -10.29 -10.94 -8.65
C PRO A 508 -8.85 -11.44 -8.77
N CYS A 509 -8.55 -12.18 -9.84
CA CYS A 509 -7.22 -12.70 -10.15
C CYS A 509 -6.46 -11.70 -11.03
N LEU A 510 -5.15 -11.52 -10.77
CA LEU A 510 -4.30 -10.68 -11.61
C LEU A 510 -3.96 -11.40 -12.91
N LEU A 511 -4.07 -10.68 -14.04
CA LEU A 511 -3.67 -11.21 -15.36
C LEU A 511 -2.23 -11.75 -15.36
N THR A 512 -1.36 -11.11 -14.58
CA THR A 512 0.05 -11.50 -14.43
C THR A 512 0.25 -12.84 -13.74
N ASP A 513 -0.67 -13.22 -12.84
CA ASP A 513 -0.58 -14.47 -12.08
C ASP A 513 -1.12 -15.63 -12.92
N TRP A 514 -2.24 -15.41 -13.60
CA TRP A 514 -2.77 -16.35 -14.60
C TRP A 514 -1.76 -16.67 -15.70
N ALA A 515 -1.15 -15.64 -16.31
CA ALA A 515 -0.15 -15.86 -17.37
C ALA A 515 1.10 -16.59 -16.86
N TRP A 516 1.51 -16.31 -15.62
CA TRP A 516 2.64 -16.99 -15.00
C TRP A 516 2.38 -18.48 -14.76
N SER A 517 1.20 -18.86 -14.26
CA SER A 517 0.81 -20.26 -14.06
C SER A 517 0.92 -21.04 -15.38
N LEU A 518 0.39 -20.48 -16.48
CA LEU A 518 0.49 -21.12 -17.80
C LEU A 518 1.93 -21.30 -18.27
N VAL A 519 2.78 -20.28 -18.13
CA VAL A 519 4.20 -20.39 -18.50
C VAL A 519 4.94 -21.41 -17.63
N LYS A 520 4.66 -21.45 -16.31
CA LYS A 520 5.27 -22.40 -15.38
C LYS A 520 4.89 -23.86 -15.69
N GLU A 521 3.68 -24.09 -16.21
CA GLU A 521 3.21 -25.39 -16.68
C GLU A 521 3.71 -25.78 -18.07
N GLY A 522 4.54 -24.95 -18.73
CA GLY A 522 4.96 -25.18 -20.12
C GLY A 522 3.84 -24.97 -21.15
N ARG A 523 2.80 -24.23 -20.77
CA ARG A 523 1.60 -23.94 -21.58
C ARG A 523 1.52 -22.46 -21.96
N GLY A 524 2.65 -21.80 -22.19
CA GLY A 524 2.74 -20.36 -22.45
C GLY A 524 1.86 -19.87 -23.60
N LEU A 525 1.71 -20.67 -24.66
CA LEU A 525 0.83 -20.36 -25.79
C LEU A 525 -0.65 -20.27 -25.40
N GLY A 526 -1.07 -20.86 -24.28
CA GLY A 526 -2.44 -20.72 -23.76
C GLY A 526 -2.78 -19.30 -23.28
N VAL A 527 -1.79 -18.40 -23.21
CA VAL A 527 -2.01 -16.97 -22.98
C VAL A 527 -2.59 -16.28 -24.21
N VAL A 528 -2.29 -16.78 -25.42
CA VAL A 528 -2.64 -16.14 -26.68
C VAL A 528 -4.15 -16.27 -26.95
N GLU A 529 -4.76 -15.17 -27.38
CA GLU A 529 -6.19 -15.12 -27.68
C GLU A 529 -6.57 -16.01 -28.87
N ASP A 530 -7.58 -16.86 -28.67
CA ASP A 530 -8.15 -17.70 -29.72
C ASP A 530 -8.74 -16.88 -30.87
N GLY A 531 -8.48 -17.32 -32.10
CA GLY A 531 -9.01 -16.68 -33.31
C GLY A 531 -8.42 -15.30 -33.62
N MET A 532 -7.21 -15.01 -33.13
CA MET A 532 -6.47 -13.82 -33.54
C MET A 532 -6.17 -13.87 -35.05
N PRO A 533 -6.54 -12.85 -35.84
CA PRO A 533 -6.24 -12.85 -37.28
C PRO A 533 -4.74 -12.78 -37.56
N GLU A 534 -4.31 -13.47 -38.62
CA GLU A 534 -2.91 -13.47 -39.09
C GLU A 534 -1.89 -13.86 -38.01
N LEU A 535 -2.27 -14.82 -37.15
CA LEU A 535 -1.43 -15.28 -36.04
C LEU A 535 -0.04 -15.70 -36.55
N GLY A 536 1.01 -15.21 -35.86
CA GLY A 536 2.40 -15.55 -36.18
C GLY A 536 2.79 -16.96 -35.76
N ASP A 537 4.02 -17.33 -36.10
CA ASP A 537 4.60 -18.63 -35.71
C ASP A 537 4.59 -18.82 -34.20
N ALA A 538 4.39 -20.08 -33.76
CA ALA A 538 4.29 -20.43 -32.35
C ALA A 538 5.49 -19.95 -31.52
N ASP A 539 6.72 -20.11 -32.05
CA ASP A 539 7.95 -19.68 -31.37
C ASP A 539 7.99 -18.16 -31.15
N VAL A 540 7.49 -17.39 -32.14
CA VAL A 540 7.39 -15.93 -32.04
C VAL A 540 6.35 -15.54 -30.99
N MET A 541 5.20 -16.20 -30.98
CA MET A 541 4.14 -15.95 -30.01
C MET A 541 4.61 -16.27 -28.58
N GLU A 542 5.25 -17.42 -28.40
CA GLU A 542 5.80 -17.84 -27.12
C GLU A 542 6.86 -16.85 -26.61
N ARG A 543 7.77 -16.39 -27.49
CA ARG A 543 8.74 -15.33 -27.14
C ARG A 543 8.05 -14.09 -26.58
N TYR A 544 6.98 -13.60 -27.22
CA TYR A 544 6.25 -12.43 -26.75
C TYR A 544 5.59 -12.67 -25.38
N VAL A 545 5.04 -13.86 -25.15
CA VAL A 545 4.50 -14.25 -23.83
C VAL A 545 5.60 -14.24 -22.77
N LEU A 546 6.77 -14.83 -23.06
CA LEU A 546 7.89 -14.87 -22.12
C LEU A 546 8.41 -13.45 -21.80
N VAL A 547 8.53 -12.58 -22.79
CA VAL A 547 8.89 -11.16 -22.58
C VAL A 547 7.85 -10.46 -21.70
N ALA A 548 6.55 -10.69 -21.93
CA ALA A 548 5.48 -10.08 -21.14
C ALA A 548 5.52 -10.52 -19.67
N VAL A 549 5.74 -11.82 -19.43
CA VAL A 549 5.85 -12.42 -18.09
C VAL A 549 7.12 -11.96 -17.37
N LEU A 550 8.24 -11.82 -18.08
CA LEU A 550 9.49 -11.30 -17.55
C LEU A 550 9.39 -9.81 -17.20
N CYS A 551 8.73 -9.01 -18.04
CA CYS A 551 8.46 -7.59 -17.76
C CYS A 551 7.57 -7.42 -16.52
N SER A 552 6.55 -8.27 -16.38
CA SER A 552 5.59 -8.25 -15.26
C SER A 552 6.03 -9.07 -14.05
N HIS A 553 7.32 -9.37 -13.92
CA HIS A 553 7.84 -10.15 -12.80
C HIS A 553 7.75 -9.37 -11.47
N PRO A 554 7.38 -9.98 -10.32
CA PRO A 554 7.24 -9.25 -9.05
C PRO A 554 8.56 -8.66 -8.54
N GLN A 555 9.67 -9.37 -8.73
CA GLN A 555 11.01 -8.93 -8.33
C GLN A 555 11.59 -7.93 -9.35
N LEU A 556 11.94 -6.74 -8.85
CA LEU A 556 12.45 -5.62 -9.65
C LEU A 556 13.71 -5.97 -10.47
N TYR A 557 14.64 -6.73 -9.89
CA TYR A 557 15.91 -7.08 -10.54
C TYR A 557 15.75 -8.06 -11.71
N ALA A 558 14.66 -8.83 -11.74
CA ALA A 558 14.40 -9.81 -12.80
C ALA A 558 13.89 -9.14 -14.08
N ARG A 559 13.28 -7.95 -13.96
CA ARG A 559 12.72 -7.24 -15.11
C ARG A 559 13.87 -6.77 -16.03
N PRO A 560 13.66 -6.71 -17.35
CA PRO A 560 14.60 -6.08 -18.27
C PRO A 560 14.50 -4.54 -18.21
N THR A 561 15.43 -3.84 -18.85
CA THR A 561 15.21 -2.43 -19.24
C THR A 561 14.36 -2.35 -20.51
N MET A 562 13.72 -1.22 -20.77
CA MET A 562 12.92 -1.07 -22.00
C MET A 562 13.75 -1.19 -23.29
N ASP A 563 15.03 -0.80 -23.29
CA ASP A 563 15.93 -1.07 -24.42
C ASP A 563 16.18 -2.57 -24.65
N GLN A 564 16.33 -3.34 -23.57
CA GLN A 564 16.44 -4.80 -23.66
C GLN A 564 15.12 -5.41 -24.18
N VAL A 565 13.97 -4.90 -23.75
CA VAL A 565 12.66 -5.31 -24.28
C VAL A 565 12.57 -5.06 -25.78
N VAL A 566 12.90 -3.85 -26.24
CA VAL A 566 12.89 -3.52 -27.69
C VAL A 566 13.77 -4.51 -28.46
N LYS A 567 14.98 -4.79 -27.98
CA LYS A 567 15.88 -5.77 -28.61
C LYS A 567 15.28 -7.18 -28.64
N MET A 568 14.70 -7.67 -27.54
CA MET A 568 14.06 -9.00 -27.51
C MET A 568 12.84 -9.12 -28.44
N LEU A 569 12.16 -8.02 -28.73
CA LEU A 569 11.00 -8.00 -29.63
C LEU A 569 11.39 -7.81 -31.11
N GLU A 570 12.47 -7.10 -31.40
CA GLU A 570 12.95 -6.85 -32.77
C GLU A 570 13.86 -7.95 -33.32
N THR A 571 14.56 -8.65 -32.45
CA THR A 571 15.60 -9.61 -32.83
C THR A 571 15.29 -11.00 -32.29
N ASP A 572 15.89 -12.03 -32.87
CA ASP A 572 15.80 -13.42 -32.41
C ASP A 572 16.71 -13.71 -31.21
N LEU A 573 16.88 -12.72 -30.33
CA LEU A 573 17.58 -12.90 -29.06
C LEU A 573 16.78 -13.82 -28.14
N VAL A 574 17.49 -14.76 -27.52
CA VAL A 574 16.93 -15.68 -26.54
C VAL A 574 16.48 -14.91 -25.30
N VAL A 575 15.23 -15.09 -24.90
CA VAL A 575 14.69 -14.53 -23.66
C VAL A 575 15.40 -15.22 -22.48
N PRO A 576 15.98 -14.47 -21.53
CA PRO A 576 16.59 -15.08 -20.35
C PRO A 576 15.61 -15.96 -19.59
N SER A 577 16.12 -17.01 -18.93
CA SER A 577 15.31 -17.85 -18.05
C SER A 577 14.61 -16.98 -16.99
N ILE A 578 13.29 -17.07 -16.91
CA ILE A 578 12.50 -16.30 -15.97
C ILE A 578 12.74 -16.89 -14.56
N PRO A 579 13.22 -16.10 -13.58
CA PRO A 579 13.37 -16.57 -12.21
C PRO A 579 12.03 -17.08 -11.64
N ASP A 580 12.07 -18.05 -10.73
CA ASP A 580 10.84 -18.52 -10.09
C ASP A 580 10.25 -17.40 -9.21
N ARG A 581 8.93 -17.24 -9.25
CA ARG A 581 8.23 -16.30 -8.38
C ARG A 581 8.11 -16.95 -7.01
N GLY A 582 8.58 -16.27 -5.96
CA GLY A 582 8.18 -16.63 -4.60
C GLY A 582 6.65 -16.62 -4.47
N LEU A 583 6.09 -17.47 -3.59
CA LEU A 583 4.65 -17.65 -3.40
C LEU A 583 3.92 -16.29 -3.38
N PRO A 584 2.88 -16.09 -4.21
CA PRO A 584 2.08 -14.87 -4.16
C PRO A 584 1.52 -14.69 -2.75
N LEU A 585 1.64 -13.49 -2.18
CA LEU A 585 1.02 -13.12 -0.89
C LEU A 585 -0.50 -13.38 -0.87
N VAL A 586 -1.13 -13.51 -2.04
CA VAL A 586 -2.55 -13.75 -2.24
C VAL A 586 -2.88 -15.24 -2.50
N ALA A 587 -1.98 -16.04 -3.08
CA ALA A 587 -2.24 -17.45 -3.42
C ALA A 587 -1.99 -18.42 -2.27
N GLY A 588 -1.41 -17.94 -1.16
CA GLY A 588 -1.12 -18.76 0.01
C GLY A 588 -2.33 -19.17 0.86
N MET A 589 -3.57 -18.96 0.43
CA MET A 589 -4.74 -19.45 1.18
C MET A 589 -5.17 -20.85 0.71
N ASP A 590 -5.12 -21.14 -0.59
CA ASP A 590 -5.59 -22.42 -1.16
C ASP A 590 -4.50 -23.51 -1.15
N ASP A 591 -3.23 -23.13 -1.35
CA ASP A 591 -2.09 -24.06 -1.28
C ASP A 591 -1.84 -24.59 0.14
N ILE A 592 -2.26 -23.84 1.17
CA ILE A 592 -2.25 -24.31 2.56
C ILE A 592 -3.30 -25.40 2.73
N GLU A 593 -4.50 -25.27 2.17
CA GLU A 593 -5.61 -26.23 2.32
C GLU A 593 -5.37 -27.54 1.55
N MET A 594 -4.69 -27.48 0.40
CA MET A 594 -4.32 -28.67 -0.39
C MET A 594 -3.14 -29.43 0.21
N SER A 595 -2.20 -28.73 0.85
CA SER A 595 -1.05 -29.34 1.54
C SER A 595 -1.43 -30.07 2.83
N VAL A 596 -2.55 -29.70 3.49
CA VAL A 596 -3.10 -30.46 4.64
C VAL A 596 -3.93 -31.68 4.21
N SER A 597 -4.33 -31.78 2.93
CA SER A 597 -5.22 -32.83 2.44
C SER A 597 -4.50 -34.00 1.75
N SER A 598 -3.21 -33.88 1.43
CA SER A 598 -2.43 -34.93 0.73
C SER A 598 -1.26 -35.51 1.54
N CYS A 599 -1.21 -35.33 2.87
CA CYS A 599 -0.21 -36.01 3.70
C CYS A 599 -0.67 -37.43 4.07
N GLY A 600 -0.86 -38.26 3.04
CA GLY A 600 -0.98 -39.71 3.13
C GLY A 600 -0.05 -40.31 2.08
N SER A 601 1.08 -40.85 2.55
CA SER A 601 2.09 -41.62 1.80
C SER A 601 3.09 -40.86 0.91
N GLY A 602 4.34 -40.81 1.37
CA GLY A 602 5.47 -41.22 0.52
C GLY A 602 6.58 -40.20 0.20
N GLN A 603 7.71 -40.37 0.89
CA GLN A 603 9.10 -40.10 0.47
C GLN A 603 9.61 -38.65 0.35
N LEU A 604 10.33 -38.27 1.42
CA LEU A 604 11.35 -37.21 1.48
C LEU A 604 12.49 -37.48 0.48
N PHE A 605 12.85 -36.48 -0.32
CA PHE A 605 14.20 -36.32 -0.85
C PHE A 605 14.81 -35.01 -0.33
N SER A 606 15.97 -35.16 0.32
CA SER A 606 16.85 -34.07 0.75
C SER A 606 17.75 -33.64 -0.41
N ALA A 607 18.02 -32.34 -0.53
CA ALA A 607 19.14 -31.82 -1.30
C ALA A 607 20.04 -30.95 -0.40
N SER A 608 21.24 -31.47 -0.19
CA SER A 608 22.33 -30.92 0.60
C SER A 608 22.97 -29.66 -0.01
N GLY A 609 23.37 -28.74 0.87
CA GLY A 609 24.70 -28.11 0.87
C GLY A 609 25.00 -26.96 -0.11
N TYR A 610 24.95 -25.72 0.38
CA TYR A 610 25.77 -24.61 -0.17
C TYR A 610 26.98 -24.37 0.74
N GLY A 611 28.17 -24.63 0.21
CA GLY A 611 29.45 -24.28 0.81
C GLY A 611 29.81 -22.81 0.54
N SER A 612 30.30 -22.14 1.57
CA SER A 612 30.75 -20.74 1.57
C SER A 612 32.15 -20.60 0.94
N PHE A 613 32.32 -19.67 0.01
CA PHE A 613 33.65 -19.24 -0.47
C PHE A 613 33.99 -17.87 0.13
N GLY A 614 34.97 -17.87 1.04
CA GLY A 614 35.59 -16.67 1.60
C GLY A 614 36.79 -16.22 0.76
N TYR A 615 36.83 -14.94 0.45
CA TYR A 615 38.00 -14.26 -0.13
C TYR A 615 39.04 -14.01 0.99
N GLY A 616 40.22 -14.60 0.86
CA GLY A 616 41.41 -14.27 1.65
C GLY A 616 42.50 -13.72 0.74
N GLY A 617 42.85 -12.45 0.89
CA GLY A 617 44.07 -11.89 0.34
C GLY A 617 45.18 -11.88 1.40
N SER A 618 46.43 -12.12 0.99
CA SER A 618 47.61 -11.34 1.40
C SER A 618 48.89 -11.83 0.72
N SER A 619 49.58 -10.89 0.06
CA SER A 619 51.03 -10.62 0.03
C SER A 619 52.07 -11.76 0.08
N GLY A 620 53.05 -11.69 -0.83
CA GLY A 620 54.37 -12.29 -0.64
C GLY A 620 55.30 -12.12 -1.84
N VAL A 621 56.31 -11.27 -1.68
CA VAL A 621 57.31 -10.85 -2.67
C VAL A 621 58.58 -11.72 -2.57
N LYS A 622 59.33 -11.85 -3.71
CA LYS A 622 60.81 -11.82 -3.91
C LYS A 622 61.55 -13.06 -4.47
N GLU A 623 62.32 -12.77 -5.54
CA GLU A 623 63.72 -13.19 -5.90
C GLU A 623 64.05 -14.69 -6.03
N GLU A 624 65.02 -15.18 -6.82
CA GLU A 624 65.82 -14.82 -8.02
C GLU A 624 66.74 -16.05 -8.25
N GLY A 625 67.29 -16.22 -9.46
CA GLY A 625 68.51 -17.01 -9.74
C GLY A 625 68.30 -18.38 -10.42
N LEU A 626 68.64 -18.50 -11.72
CA LEU A 626 69.90 -19.07 -12.29
C LEU A 626 69.95 -20.61 -12.19
N GLU A 627 70.33 -21.43 -13.16
CA GLU A 627 71.10 -21.37 -14.42
C GLU A 627 70.95 -22.80 -15.04
N SER A 628 70.86 -23.09 -16.34
CA SER A 628 72.01 -23.25 -17.26
C SER A 628 71.60 -24.11 -18.48
N GLY A 629 72.13 -23.74 -19.67
CA GLY A 629 72.47 -24.54 -20.87
C GLY A 629 71.49 -25.56 -21.49
N SER A 630 71.45 -25.83 -22.79
CA SER A 630 72.26 -25.42 -23.95
C SER A 630 71.53 -25.87 -25.24
N THR A 631 71.76 -25.11 -26.31
CA THR A 631 71.55 -25.29 -27.77
C THR A 631 71.61 -26.73 -28.33
N ALA A 632 71.05 -27.14 -29.49
CA ALA A 632 70.88 -26.45 -30.78
C ALA A 632 69.93 -27.21 -31.78
N HIS A 633 69.35 -26.43 -32.72
CA HIS A 633 69.18 -26.66 -34.17
C HIS A 633 68.45 -27.88 -34.79
N ARG A 634 67.38 -27.60 -35.58
CA ARG A 634 67.31 -27.57 -37.09
C ARG A 634 65.84 -27.51 -37.55
N THR A 635 65.38 -26.41 -38.15
CA THR A 635 65.18 -26.14 -39.60
C THR A 635 64.18 -27.04 -40.35
N GLY A 636 63.21 -26.42 -41.00
CA GLY A 636 62.43 -27.02 -42.08
C GLY A 636 61.20 -26.21 -42.48
N THR A 637 61.45 -25.12 -43.23
CA THR A 637 60.59 -24.36 -44.18
C THR A 637 59.08 -24.26 -43.98
#